data_AF-A0A5N6SR90-F1
#
_entry.id   AF-A0A5N6SR90-F1
#
_cell.length_a   1.000
_cell.length_b   1.000
_cell.length_c   1.000
_cell.angle_alpha   90.00
_cell.angle_beta   90.00
_cell.angle_gamma   90.00
#
_symmetry.space_group_name_H-M   'P 1'
#
loop_
_entity.id
_entity.type
_entity.pdbx_description
1 polymer ?
#
loop_
_entity_poly.entity_id
_entity_poly.type
_entity_poly.pdbx_seq_one_letter_code
_entity_poly.pdbx_strand_id
1 'polypeptide(L)'
;MAPKFKDGDAVVAVNGKWVSWAHTVAAYAAFLSALVVGMSLHFRKIVQNEHYGYPDEWFPSVSATIGDRYPERSFFQVFIAITSGPRFALVFLWYILTSRPNSALPKFIAGVGLFRTFTCGGWTYVTSTDDHDWHDIFMISYLVATLPWTLGCLALSPNNRRAVKYRKILASCFFGTLVPLIYYFIQHKVHKVAGAYTKYAFFEWSLILFDVGFDAVTALDFDAFEIVVRDVKGISRGQLKTTADSVLEKEKGKPVGNTFGEGFFWTEIIDAAADAYNMFVFWSLWTALGVLVWYFPLWHMGISGYELAILSYVSPVLLVIPSLKSAATRNPRLFHFLSLSGLLAYKVQDPANRLFMTTFAVSCSCIAWSATLYAERANGSRLESRIFAWGIGLIMSSIAKFACKTNNPIWPIMHAENGGWNKLGLFLGVLAVLRSHRRPPTNGGDYFPSSGRKGSSLFAAFGIGGLLFAMHSLLSDSSTMIAWVWEGYPVRGPIAVPHGALTILAMGAGLIYGLYYPGVAGSWTAYGIAAIGAALLTCSSHWTGFYGGLILAFYLLAVTPVLVSSAVRHSLPKTFGIGFFLYTFLILFHVWVVAYAFVPGGPLVREHTDWIMITTMLSIGAGVFSAAVTNSSGTKSKIVSPNGKRQRSYFIYILATLQLISMAIAYLRFPTNDYVPYHKEDKVATVGIWTVHFGLDNDMWSSERRMRNVIQELELDVIGLLESDNQRIIMGNRDMTQVLAEDLGMYADFGPGPNKHTWGSALLSKFPIVNSTHHLLPSPVGELAPAIHATLDMYGELVDVVVFHSGQEEDPEDRRLQTEYLSKLMGSSPRPLILLSYLVTKPLEGNYNTYVSELSGMKDIDPTDWDRWCEYILYKNIKRTGYARVSRDSITDTEIQVSLAVHAMFMPIALCGRGAVSSLLTNCCDRSANSSLGNPSLRMRCDCPRKWYQKGVDSPGCSADREFAVIVIMSLMSPGIGNKCHVKRSANPGSFSGRLRFSGSLGYLYILRCEDSKPVMAGYSRYLSRLCTVNLNQALSYNILSLNVE
;
A
#
# COMPACT_ATOMS: atom_id res chain seq x y z
N MET A 1 1.03 46.91 56.44
CA MET A 1 1.44 45.48 56.52
C MET A 1 1.81 45.02 55.12
N ALA A 2 2.88 44.25 54.92
CA ALA A 2 3.17 43.66 53.61
C ALA A 2 2.22 42.45 53.37
N PRO A 3 1.76 42.20 52.13
CA PRO A 3 0.99 41.00 51.83
C PRO A 3 1.89 39.77 51.99
N LYS A 4 1.47 38.81 52.82
CA LYS A 4 2.08 37.48 52.86
C LYS A 4 1.77 36.78 51.53
N PHE A 5 2.73 36.78 50.61
CA PHE A 5 2.75 35.81 49.52
C PHE A 5 2.73 34.41 50.16
N LYS A 6 1.76 33.57 49.77
CA LYS A 6 1.88 32.14 50.02
C LYS A 6 3.01 31.60 49.14
N ASP A 7 3.84 30.72 49.69
CA ASP A 7 4.65 29.84 48.86
C ASP A 7 3.71 29.02 47.96
N GLY A 8 3.75 29.31 46.65
CA GLY A 8 2.97 28.60 45.65
C GLY A 8 3.56 27.22 45.37
N ASP A 9 2.70 26.22 45.19
CA ASP A 9 3.10 24.83 44.98
C ASP A 9 4.00 24.65 43.76
N ALA A 10 4.97 23.74 43.89
CA ALA A 10 5.83 23.32 42.79
C ALA A 10 5.07 22.39 41.84
N VAL A 11 4.76 22.87 40.64
CA VAL A 11 4.02 22.14 39.60
C VAL A 11 4.91 21.07 38.95
N VAL A 12 6.15 21.44 38.67
CA VAL A 12 7.22 20.60 38.10
C VAL A 12 8.56 21.09 38.65
N ALA A 13 9.44 20.16 39.00
CA ALA A 13 10.84 20.40 39.32
C ALA A 13 11.73 19.53 38.40
N VAL A 14 12.71 20.14 37.71
CA VAL A 14 13.63 19.44 36.81
C VAL A 14 15.05 19.92 37.03
N ASN A 15 15.98 18.99 37.29
CA ASN A 15 17.40 19.32 37.43
C ASN A 15 17.97 19.90 36.12
N GLY A 16 18.73 20.99 36.21
CA GLY A 16 19.17 21.79 35.07
C GLY A 16 20.03 21.03 34.05
N LYS A 17 20.72 19.95 34.45
CA LYS A 17 21.54 19.13 33.54
C LYS A 17 20.77 18.57 32.35
N TRP A 18 19.45 18.35 32.49
CA TRP A 18 18.61 17.86 31.40
C TRP A 18 18.54 18.83 30.21
N VAL A 19 18.70 20.13 30.42
CA VAL A 19 18.79 21.12 29.33
C VAL A 19 20.07 20.92 28.52
N SER A 20 21.21 20.72 29.20
CA SER A 20 22.49 20.43 28.55
C SER A 20 22.48 19.08 27.83
N TRP A 21 21.87 18.05 28.41
CA TRP A 21 21.70 16.75 27.75
C TRP A 21 20.78 16.84 26.52
N ALA A 22 19.64 17.54 26.61
CA ALA A 22 18.73 17.73 25.49
C ALA A 22 19.40 18.48 24.33
N HIS A 23 20.14 19.55 24.61
CA HIS A 23 20.97 20.26 23.64
C HIS A 23 21.98 19.30 22.96
N THR A 24 22.76 18.57 23.76
CA THR A 24 23.85 17.72 23.27
C THR A 24 23.35 16.55 22.42
N VAL A 25 22.27 15.90 22.86
CA VAL A 25 21.67 14.76 22.14
C VAL A 25 21.01 15.22 20.84
N ALA A 26 20.26 16.33 20.86
CA ALA A 26 19.62 16.85 19.64
C ALA A 26 20.66 17.36 18.63
N ALA A 27 21.71 18.05 19.08
CA ALA A 27 22.79 18.52 18.22
C ALA A 27 23.53 17.36 17.54
N TYR A 28 23.98 16.35 18.30
CA TYR A 28 24.63 15.19 17.70
C TYR A 28 23.68 14.35 16.84
N ALA A 29 22.38 14.27 17.18
CA ALA A 29 21.39 13.61 16.32
C ALA A 29 21.26 14.30 14.96
N ALA A 30 21.37 15.64 14.88
CA ALA A 30 21.33 16.37 13.61
C ALA A 30 22.47 15.93 12.69
N PHE A 31 23.72 16.05 13.15
CA PHE A 31 24.90 15.73 12.33
C PHE A 31 25.00 14.22 12.03
N LEU A 32 24.73 13.34 13.00
CA LEU A 32 24.82 11.89 12.80
C LEU A 32 23.70 11.33 11.90
N SER A 33 22.47 11.85 12.01
CA SER A 33 21.38 11.40 11.12
C SER A 33 21.60 11.86 9.69
N ALA A 34 22.02 13.10 9.47
CA ALA A 34 22.40 13.60 8.16
C ALA A 34 23.53 12.76 7.53
N LEU A 35 24.59 12.45 8.29
CA LEU A 35 25.68 11.59 7.81
C LEU A 35 25.20 10.18 7.45
N VAL A 36 24.39 9.53 8.29
CA VAL A 36 23.88 8.17 7.99
C VAL A 36 22.95 8.16 6.78
N VAL A 37 22.10 9.18 6.63
CA VAL A 37 21.18 9.31 5.49
C VAL A 37 21.96 9.63 4.19
N GLY A 38 22.85 10.61 4.21
CA GLY A 38 23.66 10.97 3.04
C GLY A 38 24.61 9.85 2.61
N MET A 39 25.26 9.16 3.55
CA MET A 39 26.12 8.02 3.24
C MET A 39 25.35 6.79 2.72
N SER A 40 24.04 6.66 2.99
CA SER A 40 23.22 5.55 2.49
C SER A 40 22.50 5.85 1.18
N LEU A 41 22.17 7.11 0.89
CA LEU A 41 21.43 7.52 -0.33
C LEU A 41 22.32 8.19 -1.39
N HIS A 42 23.30 9.00 -0.98
CA HIS A 42 24.00 9.94 -1.85
C HIS A 42 25.53 9.87 -1.76
N PHE A 43 26.10 8.82 -1.17
CA PHE A 43 27.55 8.65 -0.93
C PHE A 43 28.47 9.26 -2.00
N ARG A 44 28.39 8.79 -3.25
CA ARG A 44 29.25 9.27 -4.36
C ARG A 44 29.11 10.76 -4.68
N LYS A 45 27.97 11.39 -4.36
CA LYS A 45 27.71 12.81 -4.59
C LYS A 45 28.24 13.69 -3.45
N ILE A 46 28.15 13.24 -2.18
CA ILE A 46 28.58 14.03 -1.01
C ILE A 46 30.09 13.94 -0.71
N VAL A 47 30.78 12.89 -1.19
CA VAL A 47 32.25 12.79 -1.12
C VAL A 47 32.97 13.50 -2.28
N GLN A 48 32.23 13.97 -3.28
CA GLN A 48 32.79 14.67 -4.43
C GLN A 48 33.15 16.13 -4.06
N ASN A 49 34.27 16.61 -4.58
CA ASN A 49 34.65 18.02 -4.56
C ASN A 49 34.82 18.58 -5.99
N GLU A 50 35.26 19.82 -6.12
CA GLU A 50 35.43 20.52 -7.41
C GLU A 50 36.39 19.84 -8.40
N HIS A 51 37.25 18.93 -7.95
CA HIS A 51 38.36 18.37 -8.73
C HIS A 51 38.47 16.84 -8.65
N TYR A 52 38.03 16.23 -7.55
CA TYR A 52 38.15 14.80 -7.26
C TYR A 52 36.86 14.23 -6.67
N GLY A 53 36.70 12.92 -6.72
CA GLY A 53 35.62 12.17 -6.08
C GLY A 53 36.07 10.75 -5.74
N TYR A 54 35.13 9.85 -5.54
CA TYR A 54 35.44 8.44 -5.26
C TYR A 54 36.18 7.80 -6.46
N PRO A 55 37.33 7.12 -6.27
CA PRO A 55 37.83 6.57 -5.00
C PRO A 55 38.81 7.45 -4.21
N ASP A 56 39.34 8.54 -4.79
CA ASP A 56 40.36 9.38 -4.14
C ASP A 56 39.81 10.12 -2.92
N GLU A 57 38.55 10.53 -3.00
CA GLU A 57 37.79 11.13 -1.90
C GLU A 57 36.66 10.19 -1.45
N TRP A 58 36.60 9.92 -0.15
CA TRP A 58 35.77 8.84 0.41
C TRP A 58 35.10 9.18 1.75
N PHE A 59 35.33 10.38 2.30
CA PHE A 59 34.58 10.89 3.46
C PHE A 59 34.07 12.31 3.18
N PRO A 60 32.79 12.62 3.45
CA PRO A 60 32.18 13.90 3.07
C PRO A 60 32.48 15.02 4.06
N SER A 61 32.55 16.26 3.59
CA SER A 61 32.53 17.45 4.45
C SER A 61 31.22 17.57 5.23
N VAL A 62 31.26 18.31 6.33
CA VAL A 62 30.09 18.69 7.12
C VAL A 62 29.09 19.42 6.23
N SER A 63 29.53 20.43 5.48
CA SER A 63 28.66 21.22 4.59
C SER A 63 27.99 20.38 3.50
N ALA A 64 28.73 19.54 2.77
CA ALA A 64 28.13 18.67 1.74
C ALA A 64 27.13 17.66 2.31
N THR A 65 27.33 17.22 3.56
CA THR A 65 26.44 16.28 4.27
C THR A 65 25.10 16.92 4.68
N ILE A 66 25.05 18.25 4.86
CA ILE A 66 23.88 18.93 5.46
C ILE A 66 23.23 19.98 4.56
N GLY A 67 23.93 20.48 3.53
CA GLY A 67 23.44 21.52 2.62
C GLY A 67 22.93 21.01 1.27
N ASP A 68 23.51 19.93 0.75
CA ASP A 68 23.45 19.68 -0.70
C ASP A 68 22.22 18.93 -1.20
N ARG A 69 21.61 18.07 -0.36
CA ARG A 69 20.65 17.05 -0.80
C ARG A 69 19.50 16.83 0.19
N TYR A 70 18.33 16.56 -0.38
CA TYR A 70 17.19 15.97 0.33
C TYR A 70 17.26 14.45 0.23
N PRO A 71 17.02 13.67 1.31
CA PRO A 71 16.44 14.11 2.59
C PRO A 71 17.42 14.46 3.72
N GLU A 72 18.73 14.25 3.59
CA GLU A 72 19.70 14.47 4.66
C GLU A 72 19.72 15.90 5.23
N ARG A 73 19.60 16.92 4.36
CA ARG A 73 19.41 18.33 4.76
C ARG A 73 18.20 18.51 5.68
N SER A 74 17.08 17.85 5.39
CA SER A 74 15.86 17.95 6.19
C SER A 74 16.00 17.26 7.55
N PHE A 75 16.72 16.13 7.62
CA PHE A 75 17.07 15.50 8.90
C PHE A 75 17.92 16.44 9.78
N PHE A 76 18.96 17.06 9.20
CA PHE A 76 19.78 18.05 9.90
C PHE A 76 18.93 19.22 10.43
N GLN A 77 18.19 19.88 9.54
CA GLN A 77 17.38 21.06 9.87
C GLN A 77 16.32 20.79 10.95
N VAL A 78 15.64 19.63 10.92
CA VAL A 78 14.65 19.26 11.94
C VAL A 78 15.31 19.06 13.32
N PHE A 79 16.44 18.38 13.40
CA PHE A 79 17.12 18.19 14.70
C PHE A 79 17.78 19.48 15.22
N ILE A 80 18.26 20.38 14.36
CA ILE A 80 18.69 21.72 14.80
C ILE A 80 17.49 22.58 15.26
N ALA A 81 16.32 22.48 14.61
CA ALA A 81 15.08 23.09 15.11
C ALA A 81 14.77 22.65 16.55
N ILE A 82 14.84 21.33 16.81
CA ILE A 82 14.66 20.74 18.15
C ILE A 82 15.77 21.21 19.12
N THR A 83 17.00 21.38 18.65
CA THR A 83 18.15 21.86 19.46
C THR A 83 17.99 23.32 19.90
N SER A 84 17.26 24.16 19.15
CA SER A 84 17.14 25.60 19.41
C SER A 84 16.58 25.94 20.81
N GLY A 85 15.51 25.26 21.26
CA GLY A 85 14.91 25.47 22.58
C GLY A 85 15.88 25.18 23.73
N PRO A 86 16.46 23.96 23.80
CA PRO A 86 17.54 23.63 24.72
C PRO A 86 18.75 24.57 24.63
N ARG A 87 19.09 25.06 23.43
CA ARG A 87 20.20 26.01 23.23
C ARG A 87 19.95 27.35 23.91
N PHE A 88 18.81 27.99 23.66
CA PHE A 88 18.45 29.24 24.32
C PHE A 88 18.34 29.07 25.84
N ALA A 89 17.79 27.95 26.30
CA ALA A 89 17.74 27.62 27.73
C ALA A 89 19.13 27.41 28.36
N LEU A 90 20.07 26.78 27.65
CA LEU A 90 21.47 26.61 28.10
C LEU A 90 22.16 27.97 28.28
N VAL A 91 22.05 28.89 27.31
CA VAL A 91 22.62 30.24 27.40
C VAL A 91 22.00 31.02 28.56
N PHE A 92 20.68 30.91 28.76
CA PHE A 92 19.96 31.58 29.86
C PHE A 92 20.33 31.06 31.25
N LEU A 93 20.43 29.73 31.42
CA LEU A 93 20.89 29.11 32.68
C LEU A 93 22.35 29.45 32.97
N TRP A 94 23.21 29.51 31.94
CA TRP A 94 24.60 29.94 32.08
C TRP A 94 24.71 31.40 32.54
N TYR A 95 23.86 32.29 32.02
CA TYR A 95 23.75 33.66 32.52
C TYR A 95 23.31 33.72 33.99
N ILE A 96 22.27 32.95 34.39
CA ILE A 96 21.81 32.92 35.79
C ILE A 96 22.91 32.43 36.74
N LEU A 97 23.60 31.34 36.39
CA LEU A 97 24.73 30.78 37.16
C LEU A 97 25.86 31.79 37.39
N THR A 98 26.20 32.54 36.34
CA THR A 98 27.39 33.40 36.33
C THR A 98 27.10 34.85 36.75
N SER A 99 25.81 35.23 36.85
CA SER A 99 25.38 36.57 37.26
C SER A 99 25.86 36.93 38.67
N ARG A 100 26.45 38.11 38.79
CA ARG A 100 26.93 38.72 40.04
C ARG A 100 26.54 40.20 40.07
N PRO A 101 26.18 40.76 41.24
CA PRO A 101 26.06 42.22 41.38
C PRO A 101 27.38 42.88 40.95
N ASN A 102 27.27 44.02 40.27
CA ASN A 102 28.38 44.84 39.75
C ASN A 102 29.31 44.16 38.70
N SER A 103 28.92 43.04 38.08
CA SER A 103 29.66 42.46 36.95
C SER A 103 28.91 42.58 35.61
N ALA A 104 29.58 43.13 34.60
CA ALA A 104 29.06 43.22 33.23
C ALA A 104 29.39 41.98 32.37
N LEU A 105 30.44 41.23 32.69
CA LEU A 105 30.93 40.11 31.88
C LEU A 105 29.86 39.01 31.65
N PRO A 106 29.06 38.57 32.65
CA PRO A 106 27.97 37.62 32.41
C PRO A 106 26.94 38.09 31.37
N LYS A 107 26.62 39.40 31.36
CA LYS A 107 25.66 39.98 30.40
C LYS A 107 26.23 40.00 28.98
N PHE A 108 27.52 40.35 28.85
CA PHE A 108 28.22 40.31 27.57
C PHE A 108 28.28 38.89 27.00
N ILE A 109 28.67 37.90 27.81
CA ILE A 109 28.74 36.49 27.39
C ILE A 109 27.35 35.92 27.07
N ALA A 110 26.29 36.30 27.79
CA ALA A 110 24.92 35.97 27.41
C ALA A 110 24.56 36.51 26.02
N GLY A 111 24.90 37.78 25.73
CA GLY A 111 24.72 38.40 24.41
C GLY A 111 25.47 37.67 23.29
N VAL A 112 26.74 37.32 23.52
CA VAL A 112 27.56 36.52 22.59
C VAL A 112 26.93 35.13 22.36
N GLY A 113 26.44 34.47 23.41
CA GLY A 113 25.77 33.17 23.32
C GLY A 113 24.46 33.21 22.53
N LEU A 114 23.68 34.28 22.68
CA LEU A 114 22.49 34.52 21.86
C LEU A 114 22.86 34.77 20.40
N PHE A 115 23.83 35.66 20.13
CA PHE A 115 24.31 35.95 18.78
C PHE A 115 24.80 34.69 18.06
N ARG A 116 25.67 33.91 18.71
CA ARG A 116 26.16 32.61 18.22
C ARG A 116 25.01 31.61 17.99
N THR A 117 23.92 31.68 18.76
CA THR A 117 22.75 30.82 18.54
C THR A 117 21.95 31.26 17.30
N PHE A 118 21.79 32.56 17.07
CA PHE A 118 21.13 33.08 15.86
C PHE A 118 21.95 32.82 14.59
N THR A 119 23.27 33.01 14.60
CA THR A 119 24.12 32.74 13.44
C THR A 119 24.19 31.24 13.10
N CYS A 120 24.09 30.36 14.10
CA CYS A 120 23.92 28.92 13.89
C CYS A 120 22.65 28.57 13.10
N GLY A 121 21.52 29.18 13.48
CA GLY A 121 20.27 29.07 12.72
C GLY A 121 20.41 29.63 11.30
N GLY A 122 21.12 30.75 11.15
CA GLY A 122 21.43 31.38 9.86
C GLY A 122 21.99 30.40 8.84
N TRP A 123 23.18 29.83 9.09
CA TRP A 123 23.83 28.90 8.15
C TRP A 123 23.14 27.51 8.08
N THR A 124 22.32 27.15 9.08
CA THR A 124 21.51 25.91 9.04
C THR A 124 20.36 25.99 8.03
N TYR A 125 19.68 27.14 7.95
CA TYR A 125 18.50 27.30 7.09
C TYR A 125 18.84 27.93 5.74
N VAL A 126 19.75 28.92 5.72
CA VAL A 126 20.38 29.43 4.51
C VAL A 126 21.62 28.57 4.23
N THR A 127 21.45 27.53 3.41
CA THR A 127 22.54 26.61 3.07
C THR A 127 23.40 27.16 1.95
N SER A 128 24.63 26.66 1.83
CA SER A 128 25.59 26.97 0.75
C SER A 128 25.02 26.77 -0.66
N THR A 129 24.00 25.92 -0.80
CA THR A 129 23.22 25.65 -2.03
C THR A 129 22.12 26.66 -2.33
N ASP A 130 21.63 27.38 -1.32
CA ASP A 130 20.53 28.35 -1.47
C ASP A 130 21.09 29.78 -1.65
N ASP A 131 22.05 30.18 -0.80
CA ASP A 131 22.76 31.45 -0.87
C ASP A 131 24.14 31.31 -0.18
N HIS A 132 25.20 31.24 -0.99
CA HIS A 132 26.57 30.99 -0.53
C HIS A 132 27.14 32.17 0.29
N ASP A 133 26.81 33.41 -0.07
CA ASP A 133 27.36 34.60 0.58
C ASP A 133 26.77 34.76 1.99
N TRP A 134 25.45 34.60 2.14
CA TRP A 134 24.80 34.65 3.44
C TRP A 134 25.14 33.45 4.32
N HIS A 135 25.24 32.24 3.75
CA HIS A 135 25.72 31.06 4.47
C HIS A 135 27.09 31.32 5.13
N ASP A 136 28.07 31.81 4.35
CA ASP A 136 29.43 32.04 4.84
C ASP A 136 29.51 33.21 5.82
N ILE A 137 28.73 34.29 5.62
CA ILE A 137 28.60 35.38 6.60
C ILE A 137 28.11 34.83 7.95
N PHE A 138 27.11 33.95 7.97
CA PHE A 138 26.61 33.35 9.20
C PHE A 138 27.60 32.36 9.82
N MET A 139 28.27 31.51 9.02
CA MET A 139 29.28 30.55 9.48
C MET A 139 30.51 31.25 10.07
N ILE A 140 31.05 32.28 9.40
CA ILE A 140 32.18 33.07 9.90
C ILE A 140 31.77 33.81 11.17
N SER A 141 30.58 34.43 11.20
CA SER A 141 30.07 35.10 12.41
C SER A 141 29.90 34.16 13.59
N TYR A 142 29.50 32.91 13.36
CA TYR A 142 29.45 31.84 14.37
C TYR A 142 30.85 31.53 14.92
N LEU A 143 31.82 31.24 14.04
CA LEU A 143 33.19 30.88 14.42
C LEU A 143 33.90 32.02 15.18
N VAL A 144 33.74 33.27 14.72
CA VAL A 144 34.27 34.46 15.41
C VAL A 144 33.63 34.63 16.80
N ALA A 145 32.33 34.37 16.95
CA ALA A 145 31.64 34.43 18.24
C ALA A 145 31.99 33.27 19.20
N THR A 146 32.45 32.13 18.68
CA THR A 146 32.90 30.98 19.50
C THR A 146 34.13 31.32 20.35
N LEU A 147 35.02 32.23 19.91
CA LEU A 147 36.18 32.66 20.71
C LEU A 147 35.79 33.42 22.01
N PRO A 148 35.06 34.56 21.97
CA PRO A 148 34.62 35.25 23.19
C PRO A 148 33.66 34.40 24.02
N TRP A 149 32.83 33.54 23.41
CA TRP A 149 32.02 32.57 24.16
C TRP A 149 32.90 31.62 24.98
N THR A 150 33.85 30.94 24.34
CA THR A 150 34.72 29.95 24.98
C THR A 150 35.59 30.56 26.08
N LEU A 151 36.23 31.71 25.81
CA LEU A 151 37.03 32.44 26.80
C LEU A 151 36.17 32.97 27.95
N GLY A 152 34.99 33.50 27.66
CA GLY A 152 34.04 33.97 28.67
C GLY A 152 33.52 32.86 29.56
N CYS A 153 33.15 31.71 29.00
CA CYS A 153 32.71 30.54 29.74
C CYS A 153 33.84 29.91 30.57
N LEU A 154 35.10 30.00 30.13
CA LEU A 154 36.26 29.64 30.94
C LEU A 154 36.51 30.62 32.09
N ALA A 155 36.42 31.93 31.85
CA ALA A 155 36.63 32.98 32.86
C ALA A 155 35.52 33.04 33.92
N LEU A 156 34.27 32.75 33.52
CA LEU A 156 33.09 32.71 34.41
C LEU A 156 32.82 31.32 35.02
N SER A 157 33.63 30.30 34.71
CA SER A 157 33.39 28.94 35.19
C SER A 157 33.39 28.88 36.73
N PRO A 158 32.43 28.18 37.36
CA PRO A 158 32.45 27.93 38.81
C PRO A 158 33.68 27.14 39.25
N ASN A 159 33.89 27.02 40.57
CA ASN A 159 35.00 26.26 41.18
C ASN A 159 34.83 24.72 41.07
N ASN A 160 34.36 24.25 39.91
CA ASN A 160 34.18 22.86 39.55
C ASN A 160 35.43 22.38 38.80
N ARG A 161 36.40 21.81 39.53
CA ARG A 161 37.68 21.31 38.98
C ARG A 161 37.48 20.34 37.80
N ARG A 162 36.37 19.59 37.77
CA ARG A 162 36.06 18.63 36.69
C ARG A 162 35.57 19.35 35.43
N ALA A 163 34.61 20.27 35.55
CA ALA A 163 34.12 21.06 34.42
C ALA A 163 35.23 21.93 33.80
N VAL A 164 36.02 22.63 34.63
CA VAL A 164 37.14 23.45 34.15
C VAL A 164 38.19 22.62 33.42
N LYS A 165 38.50 21.39 33.88
CA LYS A 165 39.43 20.49 33.17
C LYS A 165 38.90 20.12 31.77
N TYR A 166 37.64 19.69 31.66
CA TYR A 166 37.09 19.32 30.35
C TYR A 166 36.92 20.52 29.41
N ARG A 167 36.47 21.69 29.89
CA ARG A 167 36.41 22.92 29.08
C ARG A 167 37.78 23.30 28.52
N LYS A 168 38.84 23.25 29.34
CA LYS A 168 40.20 23.53 28.88
C LYS A 168 40.67 22.54 27.82
N ILE A 169 40.43 21.24 28.00
CA ILE A 169 40.77 20.22 27.00
C ILE A 169 40.03 20.47 25.69
N LEU A 170 38.70 20.63 25.73
CA LEU A 170 37.87 20.78 24.53
C LEU A 170 38.15 22.09 23.79
N ALA A 171 38.37 23.20 24.50
CA ALA A 171 38.80 24.46 23.89
C ALA A 171 40.18 24.33 23.22
N SER A 172 41.16 23.70 23.88
CA SER A 172 42.47 23.44 23.28
C SER A 172 42.40 22.52 22.06
N CYS A 173 41.53 21.49 22.08
CA CYS A 173 41.30 20.64 20.92
C CYS A 173 40.64 21.42 19.77
N PHE A 174 39.63 22.23 20.04
CA PHE A 174 38.95 23.05 19.03
C PHE A 174 39.93 24.02 18.34
N PHE A 175 40.59 24.89 19.09
CA PHE A 175 41.53 25.86 18.51
C PHE A 175 42.80 25.19 17.93
N GLY A 176 43.27 24.09 18.53
CA GLY A 176 44.38 23.31 17.98
C GLY A 176 44.05 22.62 16.65
N THR A 177 42.79 22.26 16.43
CA THR A 177 42.30 21.62 15.19
C THR A 177 42.19 22.59 14.02
N LEU A 178 42.07 23.90 14.28
CA LEU A 178 42.07 24.92 13.22
C LEU A 178 43.37 24.92 12.40
N VAL A 179 44.52 24.60 13.01
CA VAL A 179 45.83 24.60 12.32
C VAL A 179 45.91 23.52 11.23
N PRO A 180 45.68 22.21 11.50
CA PRO A 180 45.63 21.21 10.45
C PRO A 180 44.43 21.39 9.51
N LEU A 181 43.30 21.93 9.98
CA LEU A 181 42.15 22.23 9.12
C LEU A 181 42.53 23.25 8.03
N ILE A 182 43.14 24.38 8.40
CA ILE A 182 43.59 25.42 7.45
C ILE A 182 44.66 24.86 6.51
N TYR A 183 45.58 24.03 7.01
CA TYR A 183 46.56 23.36 6.16
C TYR A 183 45.89 22.48 5.09
N TYR A 184 44.98 21.59 5.48
CA TYR A 184 44.28 20.72 4.51
C TYR A 184 43.22 21.45 3.66
N PHE A 185 42.73 22.62 4.10
CA PHE A 185 41.95 23.54 3.26
C PHE A 185 42.79 24.05 2.08
N ILE A 186 44.00 24.56 2.35
CA ILE A 186 44.94 25.02 1.34
C ILE A 186 45.38 23.85 0.43
N GLN A 187 45.63 22.66 0.99
CA GLN A 187 46.02 21.50 0.18
C GLN A 187 44.94 21.05 -0.81
N HIS A 188 43.64 21.16 -0.49
CA HIS A 188 42.58 20.77 -1.43
C HIS A 188 42.15 21.91 -2.37
N LYS A 189 41.96 23.15 -1.89
CA LYS A 189 41.54 24.29 -2.75
C LYS A 189 42.68 24.84 -3.62
N VAL A 190 43.87 25.02 -3.06
CA VAL A 190 44.99 25.72 -3.75
C VAL A 190 45.93 24.74 -4.43
N HIS A 191 46.40 23.72 -3.71
CA HIS A 191 47.35 22.74 -4.25
C HIS A 191 46.69 21.53 -4.93
N LYS A 192 45.36 21.39 -4.82
CA LYS A 192 44.55 20.39 -5.53
C LYS A 192 45.05 18.95 -5.32
N VAL A 193 45.44 18.63 -4.08
CA VAL A 193 45.98 17.31 -3.73
C VAL A 193 44.84 16.31 -3.50
N ALA A 194 44.84 15.21 -4.25
CA ALA A 194 43.89 14.11 -4.09
C ALA A 194 43.89 13.53 -2.67
N GLY A 195 42.71 13.29 -2.08
CA GLY A 195 42.54 12.81 -0.71
C GLY A 195 42.80 13.87 0.37
N ALA A 196 43.04 15.13 0.01
CA ALA A 196 43.18 16.23 0.97
C ALA A 196 41.82 16.74 1.48
N TYR A 197 40.75 16.65 0.69
CA TYR A 197 39.40 17.06 1.10
C TYR A 197 38.83 16.10 2.16
N THR A 198 39.02 14.79 2.00
CA THR A 198 38.70 13.76 3.01
C THR A 198 39.44 14.03 4.34
N LYS A 199 40.72 14.43 4.29
CA LYS A 199 41.50 14.80 5.48
C LYS A 199 41.00 16.10 6.13
N TYR A 200 40.68 17.11 5.33
CA TYR A 200 40.04 18.35 5.77
C TYR A 200 38.72 18.04 6.49
N ALA A 201 37.86 17.22 5.91
CA ALA A 201 36.56 16.83 6.48
C ALA A 201 36.71 16.20 7.87
N PHE A 202 37.67 15.30 8.10
CA PHE A 202 37.87 14.73 9.44
C PHE A 202 38.18 15.79 10.52
N PHE A 203 38.90 16.86 10.18
CA PHE A 203 39.15 17.97 11.12
C PHE A 203 37.92 18.88 11.28
N GLU A 204 37.15 19.09 10.22
CA GLU A 204 35.90 19.86 10.23
C GLU A 204 34.84 19.17 11.12
N TRP A 205 34.59 17.88 10.91
CA TRP A 205 33.77 17.04 11.79
C TRP A 205 34.28 17.03 13.24
N SER A 206 35.60 17.07 13.44
CA SER A 206 36.19 17.14 14.79
C SER A 206 35.89 18.48 15.49
N LEU A 207 35.85 19.61 14.78
CA LEU A 207 35.44 20.89 15.37
C LEU A 207 34.01 20.81 15.92
N ILE A 208 33.07 20.23 15.17
CA ILE A 208 31.68 20.05 15.61
C ILE A 208 31.60 19.22 16.90
N LEU A 209 32.36 18.13 16.98
CA LEU A 209 32.45 17.28 18.17
C LEU A 209 33.04 18.04 19.38
N PHE A 210 34.07 18.86 19.20
CA PHE A 210 34.65 19.63 20.30
C PHE A 210 33.76 20.80 20.74
N ASP A 211 33.03 21.43 19.82
CA ASP A 211 32.17 22.60 20.09
C ASP A 211 30.87 22.21 20.82
N VAL A 212 30.13 21.23 20.28
CA VAL A 212 28.96 20.64 20.97
C VAL A 212 29.40 20.02 22.30
N GLY A 213 30.57 19.36 22.31
CA GLY A 213 31.18 18.80 23.51
C GLY A 213 31.51 19.85 24.58
N PHE A 214 32.00 21.04 24.21
CA PHE A 214 32.34 22.11 25.15
C PHE A 214 31.10 22.60 25.90
N ASP A 215 30.01 22.86 25.17
CA ASP A 215 28.75 23.29 25.77
C ASP A 215 28.05 22.15 26.54
N ALA A 216 28.27 20.87 26.16
CA ALA A 216 27.83 19.71 26.94
C ALA A 216 28.45 19.64 28.35
N VAL A 217 29.63 20.24 28.58
CA VAL A 217 30.24 20.31 29.93
C VAL A 217 29.37 21.11 30.90
N THR A 218 28.46 21.98 30.43
CA THR A 218 27.50 22.68 31.30
C THR A 218 26.62 21.73 32.12
N ALA A 219 26.40 20.48 31.68
CA ALA A 219 25.72 19.46 32.47
C ALA A 219 26.35 19.22 33.86
N LEU A 220 27.68 19.39 34.00
CA LEU A 220 28.40 19.24 35.28
C LEU A 220 28.23 20.43 36.23
N ASP A 221 27.85 21.60 35.73
CA ASP A 221 27.58 22.80 36.54
C ASP A 221 26.07 22.96 36.78
N PHE A 222 25.23 22.52 35.84
CA PHE A 222 23.78 22.53 35.95
C PHE A 222 23.20 21.39 36.79
N ASP A 223 24.01 20.39 37.16
CA ASP A 223 23.64 19.38 38.15
C ASP A 223 23.33 20.01 39.53
N ALA A 224 23.92 21.17 39.82
CA ALA A 224 23.68 21.95 41.04
C ALA A 224 22.44 22.87 40.96
N PHE A 225 21.66 22.85 39.88
CA PHE A 225 20.43 23.64 39.74
C PHE A 225 19.19 22.77 39.59
N GLU A 226 18.08 23.29 40.12
CA GLU A 226 16.74 22.77 39.89
C GLU A 226 15.84 23.88 39.34
N ILE A 227 15.22 23.62 38.20
CA ILE A 227 14.23 24.49 37.58
C ILE A 227 12.87 24.12 38.17
N VAL A 228 12.40 24.92 39.13
CA VAL A 228 11.11 24.72 39.81
C VAL A 228 10.08 25.69 39.23
N VAL A 229 9.08 25.15 38.53
CA VAL A 229 7.92 25.93 38.07
C VAL A 229 6.90 25.97 39.21
N ARG A 230 6.70 27.15 39.82
CA ARG A 230 5.75 27.36 40.93
C ARG A 230 4.48 28.07 40.51
N ASP A 231 3.35 27.64 41.04
CA ASP A 231 2.06 28.32 40.84
C ASP A 231 1.87 29.48 41.82
N VAL A 232 2.36 30.67 41.45
CA VAL A 232 2.28 31.87 42.30
C VAL A 232 0.86 32.46 42.39
N LYS A 233 -0.15 31.89 41.70
CA LYS A 233 -1.52 32.42 41.66
C LYS A 233 -2.65 31.40 41.91
N GLY A 234 -2.35 30.11 42.05
CA GLY A 234 -3.36 29.04 42.13
C GLY A 234 -4.07 28.76 40.79
N ILE A 235 -3.44 29.10 39.67
CA ILE A 235 -3.98 28.92 38.31
C ILE A 235 -3.54 27.57 37.73
N SER A 236 -2.23 27.27 37.78
CA SER A 236 -1.65 26.03 37.27
C SER A 236 -1.71 24.92 38.33
N ARG A 237 -2.92 24.38 38.51
CA ARG A 237 -3.23 23.17 39.29
C ARG A 237 -2.12 22.11 39.14
N GLY A 238 -1.36 21.89 40.21
CA GLY A 238 -0.22 20.99 40.24
C GLY A 238 -0.61 19.55 39.90
N GLN A 239 -0.26 19.10 38.69
CA GLN A 239 -0.83 17.94 38.00
C GLN A 239 -2.37 18.00 37.83
N LEU A 240 -2.84 17.82 36.59
CA LEU A 240 -4.26 17.83 36.20
C LEU A 240 -4.96 19.20 36.38
N LYS A 241 -4.83 20.04 35.34
CA LYS A 241 -5.89 20.21 34.33
C LYS A 241 -5.39 21.05 33.15
N THR A 242 -5.59 20.55 31.94
CA THR A 242 -5.25 21.19 30.66
C THR A 242 -6.43 21.98 30.10
N THR A 243 -6.26 22.69 28.98
CA THR A 243 -7.37 23.32 28.26
C THR A 243 -8.40 22.29 27.76
N ALA A 244 -7.99 21.05 27.50
CA ALA A 244 -8.90 19.95 27.19
C ALA A 244 -9.87 19.67 28.37
N ASP A 245 -9.44 19.90 29.61
CA ASP A 245 -10.31 19.79 30.77
C ASP A 245 -11.39 20.87 30.82
N SER A 246 -11.27 22.00 30.11
CA SER A 246 -12.41 22.94 29.98
C SER A 246 -13.54 22.35 29.10
N VAL A 247 -13.21 21.40 28.22
CA VAL A 247 -14.16 20.61 27.44
C VAL A 247 -14.61 19.37 28.25
N LEU A 248 -13.69 18.68 28.91
CA LEU A 248 -14.02 17.50 29.74
C LEU A 248 -14.84 17.86 30.98
N GLU A 249 -14.71 19.06 31.56
CA GLU A 249 -15.61 19.52 32.64
C GLU A 249 -17.00 19.96 32.12
N LYS A 250 -17.15 20.27 30.83
CA LYS A 250 -18.46 20.34 30.14
C LYS A 250 -19.04 18.95 29.82
N GLU A 251 -18.20 17.93 29.67
CA GLU A 251 -18.57 16.54 29.39
C GLU A 251 -18.69 15.65 30.65
N LYS A 252 -18.35 16.18 31.84
CA LYS A 252 -18.28 15.42 33.10
C LYS A 252 -19.63 14.82 33.46
N GLY A 253 -19.74 13.49 33.30
CA GLY A 253 -20.98 12.73 33.45
C GLY A 253 -21.23 11.80 32.25
N LYS A 254 -20.71 12.15 31.06
CA LYS A 254 -20.70 11.23 29.89
C LYS A 254 -19.66 10.13 30.07
N PRO A 255 -19.89 8.91 29.53
CA PRO A 255 -18.96 7.79 29.70
C PRO A 255 -17.62 7.98 28.98
N VAL A 256 -17.60 8.77 27.89
CA VAL A 256 -16.40 8.98 27.06
C VAL A 256 -15.36 9.86 27.77
N GLY A 257 -15.76 11.03 28.28
CA GLY A 257 -14.83 11.99 28.92
C GLY A 257 -14.12 11.45 30.16
N ASN A 258 -14.72 10.48 30.86
CA ASN A 258 -14.14 9.82 32.03
C ASN A 258 -12.94 8.89 31.73
N THR A 259 -12.52 8.75 30.46
CA THR A 259 -11.47 7.83 30.01
C THR A 259 -10.12 8.50 29.79
N PHE A 260 -10.07 9.82 29.62
CA PHE A 260 -8.88 10.56 29.19
C PHE A 260 -8.13 11.31 30.30
N GLY A 261 -8.48 11.07 31.58
CA GLY A 261 -8.03 11.87 32.74
C GLY A 261 -6.84 11.32 33.54
N GLU A 262 -6.01 10.43 32.98
CA GLU A 262 -4.86 9.84 33.68
C GLU A 262 -3.55 9.99 32.87
N GLY A 263 -2.41 9.95 33.57
CA GLY A 263 -1.08 10.17 33.00
C GLY A 263 -0.70 9.21 31.86
N PHE A 264 0.13 9.71 30.93
CA PHE A 264 0.57 8.94 29.76
C PHE A 264 1.83 8.11 30.08
N PHE A 265 1.75 6.79 29.91
CA PHE A 265 2.86 5.87 30.16
C PHE A 265 3.27 5.14 28.87
N TRP A 266 4.45 5.48 28.36
CA TRP A 266 5.07 4.83 27.19
C TRP A 266 5.09 3.30 27.28
N THR A 267 5.27 2.74 28.48
CA THR A 267 5.29 1.30 28.72
C THR A 267 3.94 0.61 28.56
N GLU A 268 2.82 1.33 28.71
CA GLU A 268 1.46 0.79 28.58
C GLU A 268 0.95 0.90 27.14
N ILE A 269 1.22 2.02 26.44
CA ILE A 269 0.89 2.13 25.00
C ILE A 269 1.72 1.15 24.15
N ILE A 270 2.97 0.84 24.52
CA ILE A 270 3.76 -0.21 23.87
C ILE A 270 3.19 -1.61 24.13
N ASP A 271 2.57 -1.88 25.29
CA ASP A 271 1.85 -3.14 25.52
C ASP A 271 0.60 -3.23 24.62
N ALA A 272 -0.18 -2.15 24.53
CA ALA A 272 -1.38 -2.08 23.67
C ALA A 272 -1.05 -2.20 22.18
N ALA A 273 0.05 -1.57 21.72
CA ALA A 273 0.53 -1.66 20.35
C ALA A 273 1.02 -3.08 20.00
N ALA A 274 1.72 -3.75 20.92
CA ALA A 274 2.12 -5.15 20.74
C ALA A 274 0.90 -6.08 20.68
N ASP A 275 -0.10 -5.86 21.54
CA ASP A 275 -1.36 -6.62 21.53
C ASP A 275 -2.10 -6.45 20.19
N ALA A 276 -2.21 -5.23 19.68
CA ALA A 276 -2.78 -4.94 18.36
C ALA A 276 -1.97 -5.56 17.21
N TYR A 277 -0.64 -5.53 17.28
CA TYR A 277 0.22 -6.09 16.24
C TYR A 277 0.14 -7.61 16.15
N ASN A 278 0.12 -8.31 17.29
CA ASN A 278 -0.09 -9.76 17.33
C ASN A 278 -1.44 -10.15 16.68
N MET A 279 -2.46 -9.29 16.78
CA MET A 279 -3.77 -9.51 16.16
C MET A 279 -3.81 -9.17 14.67
N PHE A 280 -3.02 -8.19 14.22
CA PHE A 280 -2.77 -7.98 12.78
C PHE A 280 -2.06 -9.19 12.16
N VAL A 281 -1.08 -9.78 12.83
CA VAL A 281 -0.44 -11.04 12.39
C VAL A 281 -1.46 -12.19 12.34
N PHE A 282 -2.33 -12.32 13.34
CA PHE A 282 -3.44 -13.29 13.29
C PHE A 282 -4.30 -13.13 12.03
N TRP A 283 -4.84 -11.94 11.78
CA TRP A 283 -5.71 -11.69 10.63
C TRP A 283 -4.98 -11.84 9.29
N SER A 284 -3.68 -11.53 9.24
CA SER A 284 -2.85 -11.75 8.05
C SER A 284 -2.67 -13.24 7.73
N LEU A 285 -2.38 -14.06 8.74
CA LEU A 285 -2.27 -15.52 8.58
C LEU A 285 -3.62 -16.18 8.28
N TRP A 286 -4.68 -15.68 8.90
CA TRP A 286 -6.06 -16.15 8.71
C TRP A 286 -6.60 -15.86 7.31
N THR A 287 -6.31 -14.67 6.76
CA THR A 287 -6.68 -14.31 5.38
C THR A 287 -5.81 -15.01 4.33
N ALA A 288 -4.53 -15.29 4.63
CA ALA A 288 -3.62 -15.97 3.70
C ALA A 288 -4.07 -17.37 3.29
N LEU A 289 -4.60 -18.17 4.23
CA LEU A 289 -4.84 -19.60 4.00
C LEU A 289 -5.85 -19.88 2.88
N GLY A 290 -6.82 -18.99 2.65
CA GLY A 290 -7.74 -19.12 1.51
C GLY A 290 -6.99 -19.14 0.18
N VAL A 291 -6.09 -18.17 -0.01
CA VAL A 291 -5.32 -17.99 -1.25
C VAL A 291 -4.37 -19.15 -1.50
N LEU A 292 -3.67 -19.61 -0.47
CA LEU A 292 -2.76 -20.75 -0.59
C LEU A 292 -3.49 -22.09 -0.81
N VAL A 293 -4.77 -22.19 -0.45
CA VAL A 293 -5.58 -23.38 -0.78
C VAL A 293 -6.10 -23.28 -2.21
N TRP A 294 -6.60 -22.11 -2.64
CA TRP A 294 -7.23 -21.93 -3.96
C TRP A 294 -6.29 -22.23 -5.15
N TYR A 295 -4.99 -22.02 -4.98
CA TYR A 295 -3.97 -22.39 -5.97
C TYR A 295 -4.11 -23.84 -6.46
N PHE A 296 -4.43 -24.79 -5.58
CA PHE A 296 -4.45 -26.21 -5.95
C PHE A 296 -5.66 -26.62 -6.79
N PRO A 297 -6.92 -26.26 -6.43
CA PRO A 297 -8.07 -26.44 -7.32
C PRO A 297 -7.91 -25.82 -8.71
N LEU A 298 -7.26 -24.65 -8.80
CA LEU A 298 -7.07 -23.94 -10.06
C LEU A 298 -6.08 -24.68 -10.98
N TRP A 299 -4.87 -24.99 -10.50
CA TRP A 299 -3.87 -25.72 -11.31
C TRP A 299 -4.17 -27.23 -11.50
N HIS A 300 -5.12 -27.81 -10.75
CA HIS A 300 -5.59 -29.19 -10.95
C HIS A 300 -6.97 -29.28 -11.62
N MET A 301 -7.63 -28.16 -11.94
CA MET A 301 -8.99 -28.07 -12.50
C MET A 301 -10.03 -28.94 -11.74
N GLY A 302 -9.89 -29.05 -10.41
CA GLY A 302 -10.70 -29.95 -9.60
C GLY A 302 -10.18 -30.16 -8.17
N ILE A 303 -10.88 -31.01 -7.40
CA ILE A 303 -10.54 -31.27 -5.98
C ILE A 303 -9.23 -32.06 -5.88
N SER A 304 -8.20 -31.42 -5.35
CA SER A 304 -6.82 -31.93 -5.28
C SER A 304 -6.47 -32.70 -3.99
N GLY A 305 -7.30 -32.57 -2.95
CA GLY A 305 -7.03 -33.04 -1.60
C GLY A 305 -6.36 -32.01 -0.69
N TYR A 306 -5.70 -30.99 -1.25
CA TYR A 306 -5.09 -29.90 -0.47
C TYR A 306 -6.13 -29.01 0.22
N GLU A 307 -7.39 -29.04 -0.21
CA GLU A 307 -8.51 -28.28 0.37
C GLU A 307 -8.76 -28.67 1.83
N LEU A 308 -8.39 -29.88 2.24
CA LEU A 308 -8.42 -30.32 3.64
C LEU A 308 -7.62 -29.41 4.58
N ALA A 309 -6.67 -28.62 4.07
CA ALA A 309 -5.93 -27.63 4.85
C ALA A 309 -6.83 -26.58 5.53
N ILE A 310 -8.03 -26.28 5.00
CA ILE A 310 -8.98 -25.36 5.66
C ILE A 310 -9.44 -25.87 7.04
N LEU A 311 -9.37 -27.19 7.30
CA LEU A 311 -9.72 -27.77 8.60
C LEU A 311 -8.78 -27.32 9.72
N SER A 312 -7.63 -26.70 9.41
CA SER A 312 -6.76 -26.02 10.39
C SER A 312 -7.46 -24.91 11.17
N TYR A 313 -8.49 -24.26 10.62
CA TYR A 313 -9.35 -23.35 11.39
C TYR A 313 -10.04 -24.09 12.56
N VAL A 314 -10.47 -25.34 12.36
CA VAL A 314 -11.20 -26.15 13.36
C VAL A 314 -10.32 -26.65 14.52
N SER A 315 -9.00 -26.40 14.47
CA SER A 315 -8.01 -26.80 15.49
C SER A 315 -8.34 -26.47 16.97
N PRO A 316 -9.16 -25.46 17.36
CA PRO A 316 -9.61 -25.33 18.75
C PRO A 316 -10.41 -26.54 19.30
N VAL A 317 -10.92 -27.43 18.43
CA VAL A 317 -11.50 -28.72 18.83
C VAL A 317 -10.45 -29.62 19.52
N LEU A 318 -9.17 -29.53 19.14
CA LEU A 318 -8.08 -30.31 19.77
C LEU A 318 -7.92 -29.97 21.26
N LEU A 319 -8.46 -28.84 21.73
CA LEU A 319 -8.49 -28.44 23.15
C LEU A 319 -9.54 -29.19 23.98
N VAL A 320 -10.18 -30.24 23.42
CA VAL A 320 -10.75 -31.35 24.17
C VAL A 320 -9.66 -32.12 24.94
N ILE A 321 -8.46 -32.27 24.35
CA ILE A 321 -7.34 -32.99 24.95
C ILE A 321 -6.83 -32.21 26.17
N PRO A 322 -6.90 -32.75 27.41
CA PRO A 322 -6.61 -31.98 28.63
C PRO A 322 -5.15 -31.48 28.71
N SER A 323 -4.19 -32.28 28.24
CA SER A 323 -2.77 -31.90 28.21
C SER A 323 -2.51 -30.74 27.26
N LEU A 324 -3.03 -30.79 26.03
CA LEU A 324 -2.92 -29.70 25.05
C LEU A 324 -3.64 -28.43 25.52
N LYS A 325 -4.84 -28.56 26.09
CA LYS A 325 -5.56 -27.43 26.71
C LYS A 325 -4.73 -26.78 27.83
N SER A 326 -4.12 -27.58 28.71
CA SER A 326 -3.26 -27.12 29.79
C SER A 326 -2.01 -26.41 29.25
N ALA A 327 -1.35 -26.99 28.24
CA ALA A 327 -0.18 -26.39 27.59
C ALA A 327 -0.51 -25.04 26.94
N ALA A 328 -1.58 -24.95 26.13
CA ALA A 328 -1.97 -23.73 25.43
C ALA A 328 -2.40 -22.59 26.37
N THR A 329 -3.09 -22.91 27.47
CA THR A 329 -3.55 -21.91 28.46
C THR A 329 -2.47 -21.46 29.44
N ARG A 330 -1.51 -22.32 29.78
CA ARG A 330 -0.37 -21.97 30.66
C ARG A 330 0.79 -21.33 29.91
N ASN A 331 1.07 -21.77 28.68
CA ASN A 331 2.20 -21.34 27.86
C ASN A 331 1.77 -20.71 26.51
N PRO A 332 0.85 -19.73 26.47
CA PRO A 332 0.34 -19.17 25.20
C PRO A 332 1.47 -18.59 24.33
N ARG A 333 2.53 -18.03 24.94
CA ARG A 333 3.73 -17.53 24.28
C ARG A 333 4.38 -18.56 23.33
N LEU A 334 4.32 -19.85 23.64
CA LEU A 334 4.85 -20.91 22.77
C LEU A 334 4.03 -21.03 21.49
N PHE A 335 2.70 -21.15 21.60
CA PHE A 335 1.81 -21.28 20.45
C PHE A 335 1.80 -20.01 19.58
N HIS A 336 1.94 -18.83 20.19
CA HIS A 336 2.16 -17.59 19.43
C HIS A 336 3.48 -17.61 18.64
N PHE A 337 4.60 -18.06 19.22
CA PHE A 337 5.84 -18.22 18.45
C PHE A 337 5.72 -19.25 17.33
N LEU A 338 5.05 -20.39 17.57
CA LEU A 338 4.80 -21.39 16.54
C LEU A 338 3.97 -20.80 15.39
N SER A 339 2.97 -19.94 15.68
CA SER A 339 2.20 -19.26 14.63
C SER A 339 3.01 -18.29 13.76
N LEU A 340 4.18 -17.82 14.21
CA LEU A 340 5.05 -16.98 13.37
C LEU A 340 5.72 -17.76 12.23
N SER A 341 5.61 -19.11 12.17
CA SER A 341 6.09 -19.89 11.03
C SER A 341 5.44 -19.48 9.71
N GLY A 342 4.18 -19.02 9.73
CA GLY A 342 3.50 -18.55 8.53
C GLY A 342 4.12 -17.29 7.93
N LEU A 343 4.73 -16.42 8.76
CA LEU A 343 5.50 -15.26 8.29
C LEU A 343 6.91 -15.63 7.79
N LEU A 344 7.31 -16.90 7.94
CA LEU A 344 8.51 -17.48 7.32
C LEU A 344 8.17 -18.29 6.05
N ALA A 345 6.90 -18.62 5.80
CA ALA A 345 6.49 -19.45 4.67
C ALA A 345 6.87 -18.84 3.31
N TYR A 346 6.96 -17.51 3.19
CA TYR A 346 7.49 -16.82 1.99
C TYR A 346 8.95 -17.17 1.62
N LYS A 347 9.66 -17.96 2.43
CA LYS A 347 10.96 -18.55 2.07
C LYS A 347 10.87 -19.96 1.48
N VAL A 348 9.73 -20.63 1.61
CA VAL A 348 9.48 -21.93 1.00
C VAL A 348 9.06 -21.70 -0.46
N GLN A 349 9.90 -22.17 -1.41
CA GLN A 349 9.64 -22.00 -2.83
C GLN A 349 8.53 -22.96 -3.30
N ASP A 350 8.62 -24.25 -2.95
CA ASP A 350 7.58 -25.22 -3.29
C ASP A 350 6.18 -24.83 -2.73
N PRO A 351 5.13 -24.75 -3.58
CA PRO A 351 3.79 -24.37 -3.15
C PRO A 351 3.19 -25.26 -2.06
N ALA A 352 3.34 -26.59 -2.15
CA ALA A 352 2.72 -27.53 -1.21
C ALA A 352 3.30 -27.37 0.21
N ASN A 353 4.62 -27.27 0.32
CA ASN A 353 5.30 -27.01 1.59
C ASN A 353 4.99 -25.58 2.12
N ARG A 354 4.79 -24.59 1.24
CA ARG A 354 4.35 -23.23 1.62
C ARG A 354 2.94 -23.25 2.24
N LEU A 355 2.02 -24.03 1.65
CA LEU A 355 0.70 -24.29 2.22
C LEU A 355 0.83 -25.00 3.57
N PHE A 356 1.51 -26.16 3.66
CA PHE A 356 1.62 -26.91 4.92
C PHE A 356 2.22 -26.08 6.08
N MET A 357 3.24 -25.26 5.82
CA MET A 357 3.84 -24.37 6.83
C MET A 357 2.85 -23.30 7.32
N THR A 358 1.94 -22.84 6.44
CA THR A 358 0.88 -21.88 6.73
C THR A 358 -0.30 -22.56 7.46
N THR A 359 -0.69 -23.77 7.07
CA THR A 359 -1.70 -24.62 7.73
C THR A 359 -1.32 -24.91 9.19
N PHE A 360 -0.04 -25.21 9.45
CA PHE A 360 0.49 -25.34 10.80
C PHE A 360 0.45 -24.01 11.59
N ALA A 361 0.82 -22.91 10.95
CA ALA A 361 0.80 -21.57 11.55
C ALA A 361 -0.60 -21.14 12.00
N VAL A 362 -1.59 -21.30 11.11
CA VAL A 362 -3.01 -21.03 11.39
C VAL A 362 -3.51 -21.92 12.51
N SER A 363 -3.25 -23.23 12.46
CA SER A 363 -3.61 -24.17 13.54
C SER A 363 -3.08 -23.72 14.91
N CYS A 364 -1.81 -23.32 14.98
CA CYS A 364 -1.20 -22.80 16.20
C CYS A 364 -1.83 -21.48 16.65
N SER A 365 -2.17 -20.59 15.72
CA SER A 365 -2.77 -19.28 16.02
C SER A 365 -4.22 -19.40 16.54
N CYS A 366 -5.04 -20.24 15.91
CA CYS A 366 -6.40 -20.57 16.35
C CYS A 366 -6.40 -21.12 17.80
N ILE A 367 -5.49 -22.05 18.09
CA ILE A 367 -5.28 -22.58 19.44
C ILE A 367 -4.81 -21.48 20.40
N ALA A 368 -3.80 -20.68 20.03
CA ALA A 368 -3.22 -19.66 20.89
C ALA A 368 -4.24 -18.60 21.34
N TRP A 369 -5.05 -18.08 20.40
CA TRP A 369 -6.03 -17.03 20.73
C TRP A 369 -7.26 -17.54 21.45
N SER A 370 -7.81 -18.70 21.05
CA SER A 370 -8.95 -19.29 21.77
C SER A 370 -8.55 -19.68 23.21
N ALA A 371 -7.35 -20.21 23.42
CA ALA A 371 -6.79 -20.46 24.75
C ALA A 371 -6.54 -19.16 25.54
N THR A 372 -5.99 -18.12 24.92
CA THR A 372 -5.69 -16.83 25.59
C THR A 372 -6.95 -16.08 26.01
N LEU A 373 -7.96 -15.99 25.14
CA LEU A 373 -9.27 -15.40 25.47
C LEU A 373 -9.96 -16.18 26.61
N TYR A 374 -9.86 -17.51 26.61
CA TYR A 374 -10.39 -18.35 27.68
C TYR A 374 -9.59 -18.27 29.00
N ALA A 375 -8.27 -18.11 28.96
CA ALA A 375 -7.44 -17.93 30.15
C ALA A 375 -7.77 -16.61 30.85
N GLU A 376 -7.88 -15.52 30.09
CA GLU A 376 -8.16 -14.17 30.61
C GLU A 376 -9.63 -13.93 31.00
N ARG A 377 -10.53 -14.91 30.82
CA ARG A 377 -11.97 -14.80 31.13
C ARG A 377 -12.32 -14.37 32.56
N ALA A 378 -11.41 -14.58 33.50
CA ALA A 378 -11.58 -14.18 34.91
C ALA A 378 -11.27 -12.68 35.14
N ASN A 379 -10.50 -12.04 34.26
CA ASN A 379 -10.07 -10.65 34.38
C ASN A 379 -10.70 -9.80 33.26
N GLY A 380 -11.82 -9.15 33.58
CA GLY A 380 -12.60 -8.38 32.62
C GLY A 380 -11.81 -7.32 31.84
N SER A 381 -10.88 -6.58 32.48
CA SER A 381 -10.11 -5.53 31.78
C SER A 381 -9.03 -6.10 30.85
N ARG A 382 -8.44 -7.25 31.19
CA ARG A 382 -7.53 -7.97 30.28
C ARG A 382 -8.29 -8.62 29.12
N LEU A 383 -9.41 -9.29 29.39
CA LEU A 383 -10.27 -9.87 28.36
C LEU A 383 -10.74 -8.79 27.36
N GLU A 384 -11.25 -7.68 27.87
CA GLU A 384 -11.67 -6.52 27.07
C GLU A 384 -10.51 -5.97 26.22
N SER A 385 -9.32 -5.82 26.79
CA SER A 385 -8.10 -5.43 26.06
C SER A 385 -7.76 -6.41 24.92
N ARG A 386 -7.87 -7.73 25.15
CA ARG A 386 -7.64 -8.75 24.11
C ARG A 386 -8.69 -8.67 23.00
N ILE A 387 -9.97 -8.46 23.31
CA ILE A 387 -11.03 -8.36 22.30
C ILE A 387 -10.91 -7.06 21.49
N PHE A 388 -10.57 -5.94 22.14
CA PHE A 388 -10.39 -4.66 21.45
C PHE A 388 -9.13 -4.67 20.57
N ALA A 389 -8.04 -5.31 21.03
CA ALA A 389 -6.88 -5.59 20.20
C ALA A 389 -7.22 -6.47 18.98
N TRP A 390 -8.11 -7.46 19.13
CA TRP A 390 -8.54 -8.33 18.03
C TRP A 390 -9.28 -7.57 16.92
N GLY A 391 -10.20 -6.67 17.30
CA GLY A 391 -10.87 -5.77 16.37
C GLY A 391 -9.93 -4.75 15.72
N ILE A 392 -9.00 -4.17 16.49
CA ILE A 392 -7.94 -3.31 15.93
C ILE A 392 -7.03 -4.08 14.96
N GLY A 393 -6.74 -5.36 15.22
CA GLY A 393 -5.96 -6.20 14.32
C GLY A 393 -6.59 -6.36 12.93
N LEU A 394 -7.92 -6.51 12.87
CA LEU A 394 -8.67 -6.55 11.60
C LEU A 394 -8.61 -5.19 10.88
N ILE A 395 -8.87 -4.11 11.62
CA ILE A 395 -8.80 -2.74 11.11
C ILE A 395 -7.39 -2.44 10.56
N MET A 396 -6.34 -2.85 11.27
CA MET A 396 -4.95 -2.66 10.84
C MET A 396 -4.58 -3.56 9.66
N SER A 397 -5.13 -4.77 9.54
CA SER A 397 -4.99 -5.61 8.35
C SER A 397 -5.65 -4.98 7.12
N SER A 398 -6.85 -4.45 7.28
CA SER A 398 -7.60 -3.79 6.21
C SER A 398 -6.96 -2.47 5.79
N ILE A 399 -6.37 -1.71 6.74
CA ILE A 399 -5.54 -0.54 6.46
C ILE A 399 -4.23 -0.92 5.75
N ALA A 400 -3.57 -2.02 6.13
CA ALA A 400 -2.35 -2.48 5.46
C ALA A 400 -2.62 -2.87 4.00
N LYS A 401 -3.73 -3.58 3.74
CA LYS A 401 -4.23 -3.86 2.39
C LYS A 401 -4.62 -2.58 1.65
N PHE A 402 -5.33 -1.65 2.29
CA PHE A 402 -5.69 -0.35 1.70
C PHE A 402 -4.46 0.53 1.37
N ALA A 403 -3.35 0.40 2.12
CA ALA A 403 -2.06 1.02 1.78
C ALA A 403 -1.36 0.32 0.60
N CYS A 404 -1.46 -1.00 0.52
CA CYS A 404 -0.71 -1.86 -0.40
C CYS A 404 -1.58 -2.39 -1.56
N LYS A 405 -2.54 -1.58 -2.05
CA LYS A 405 -3.38 -1.88 -3.22
C LYS A 405 -4.07 -3.25 -3.11
N THR A 406 -4.75 -3.44 -1.98
CA THR A 406 -5.48 -4.64 -1.52
C THR A 406 -4.66 -5.89 -1.16
N ASN A 407 -3.36 -5.97 -1.46
CA ASN A 407 -2.54 -7.08 -0.99
C ASN A 407 -2.07 -6.88 0.45
N ASN A 408 -2.05 -7.93 1.28
CA ASN A 408 -1.47 -7.82 2.62
C ASN A 408 0.05 -7.99 2.52
N PRO A 409 0.86 -7.01 2.95
CA PRO A 409 2.31 -7.03 2.77
C PRO A 409 3.04 -8.12 3.57
N ILE A 410 2.35 -8.86 4.46
CA ILE A 410 2.93 -9.98 5.23
C ILE A 410 2.26 -11.34 4.95
N TRP A 411 1.61 -11.50 3.79
CA TRP A 411 1.15 -12.81 3.32
C TRP A 411 2.31 -13.70 2.81
N PRO A 412 2.18 -15.04 2.87
CA PRO A 412 3.17 -15.98 2.33
C PRO A 412 3.40 -15.87 0.81
N ILE A 413 2.41 -15.39 0.04
CA ILE A 413 2.50 -15.17 -1.43
C ILE A 413 3.30 -13.90 -1.79
N MET A 414 3.87 -13.20 -0.81
CA MET A 414 4.59 -11.95 -0.99
C MET A 414 6.09 -12.08 -0.70
N HIS A 415 6.93 -11.47 -1.54
CA HIS A 415 8.38 -11.38 -1.39
C HIS A 415 8.87 -9.98 -1.78
N ALA A 416 10.16 -9.68 -1.61
CA ALA A 416 10.64 -8.30 -1.69
C ALA A 416 10.40 -7.64 -3.06
N GLU A 417 10.49 -8.40 -4.16
CA GLU A 417 10.23 -7.90 -5.51
C GLU A 417 8.72 -7.62 -5.75
N ASN A 418 7.81 -8.56 -5.43
CA ASN A 418 6.37 -8.34 -5.64
C ASN A 418 5.71 -7.42 -4.59
N GLY A 419 6.40 -7.10 -3.48
CA GLY A 419 6.02 -6.04 -2.54
C GLY A 419 5.95 -6.43 -1.06
N GLY A 420 6.23 -7.69 -0.72
CA GLY A 420 6.17 -8.22 0.63
C GLY A 420 7.18 -7.63 1.61
N TRP A 421 6.68 -7.18 2.77
CA TRP A 421 7.45 -6.68 3.91
C TRP A 421 7.71 -7.78 4.96
N ASN A 422 7.58 -9.06 4.60
CA ASN A 422 7.64 -10.24 5.48
C ASN A 422 8.80 -10.22 6.50
N LYS A 423 10.01 -9.75 6.13
CA LYS A 423 11.15 -9.59 7.06
C LYS A 423 10.83 -8.66 8.24
N LEU A 424 10.25 -7.49 7.95
CA LEU A 424 9.81 -6.52 8.95
C LEU A 424 8.59 -7.05 9.72
N GLY A 425 7.67 -7.71 9.00
CA GLY A 425 6.51 -8.39 9.54
C GLY A 425 6.85 -9.35 10.68
N LEU A 426 7.79 -10.26 10.40
CA LEU A 426 8.31 -11.25 11.35
C LEU A 426 9.07 -10.60 12.50
N PHE A 427 9.95 -9.61 12.24
CA PHE A 427 10.73 -8.93 13.28
C PHE A 427 9.83 -8.24 14.31
N LEU A 428 8.84 -7.47 13.84
CA LEU A 428 7.84 -6.85 14.70
C LEU A 428 6.96 -7.90 15.39
N GLY A 429 6.63 -9.01 14.71
CA GLY A 429 5.90 -10.13 15.30
C GLY A 429 6.63 -10.78 16.48
N VAL A 430 7.94 -11.03 16.36
CA VAL A 430 8.77 -11.55 17.45
C VAL A 430 8.79 -10.58 18.63
N LEU A 431 8.99 -9.28 18.39
CA LEU A 431 8.94 -8.26 19.44
C LEU A 431 7.56 -8.15 20.09
N ALA A 432 6.49 -8.24 19.32
CA ALA A 432 5.11 -8.20 19.81
C ALA A 432 4.78 -9.43 20.67
N VAL A 433 5.15 -10.65 20.27
CA VAL A 433 4.94 -11.87 21.07
C VAL A 433 5.72 -11.80 22.38
N LEU A 434 6.98 -11.34 22.34
CA LEU A 434 7.82 -11.10 23.52
C LEU A 434 7.17 -10.08 24.48
N ARG A 435 6.59 -9.01 23.94
CA ARG A 435 6.00 -7.92 24.74
C ARG A 435 4.65 -8.29 25.35
N SER A 436 3.70 -8.79 24.55
CA SER A 436 2.33 -9.10 24.98
C SER A 436 2.23 -10.26 25.98
N HIS A 437 3.25 -11.13 26.01
CA HIS A 437 3.31 -12.31 26.89
C HIS A 437 4.44 -12.22 27.93
N ARG A 438 4.91 -11.00 28.24
CA ARG A 438 5.86 -10.74 29.35
C ARG A 438 5.23 -10.85 30.73
N ARG A 439 3.90 -10.73 30.82
CA ARG A 439 3.11 -10.92 32.05
C ARG A 439 2.56 -12.36 32.04
N PRO A 440 2.55 -13.10 33.16
CA PRO A 440 1.94 -14.42 33.20
C PRO A 440 0.44 -14.34 32.86
N PRO A 441 -0.10 -15.35 32.15
CA PRO A 441 -1.54 -15.44 31.88
C PRO A 441 -2.27 -15.57 33.22
N THR A 442 -3.49 -15.05 33.32
CA THR A 442 -4.34 -15.46 34.46
C THR A 442 -4.72 -16.92 34.25
N ASN A 443 -4.50 -17.79 35.25
CA ASN A 443 -4.80 -19.22 35.17
C ASN A 443 -6.29 -19.58 35.00
N GLY A 444 -7.17 -18.59 34.76
CA GLY A 444 -8.60 -18.79 34.54
C GLY A 444 -9.24 -19.64 35.62
N GLY A 445 -8.89 -19.38 36.89
CA GLY A 445 -9.39 -20.10 38.06
C GLY A 445 -10.92 -20.04 38.18
N ASP A 446 -11.48 -20.89 39.04
CA ASP A 446 -12.89 -21.31 39.03
C ASP A 446 -13.88 -20.16 38.80
N TYR A 447 -14.27 -20.01 37.54
CA TYR A 447 -15.15 -18.95 37.08
C TYR A 447 -16.60 -19.31 37.40
N PHE A 448 -16.99 -19.06 38.65
CA PHE A 448 -18.38 -19.08 39.08
C PHE A 448 -19.10 -17.85 38.49
N PRO A 449 -20.10 -18.02 37.60
CA PRO A 449 -20.90 -16.90 37.13
C PRO A 449 -21.70 -16.35 38.32
N SER A 450 -21.66 -15.03 38.55
CA SER A 450 -22.24 -14.35 39.73
C SER A 450 -23.77 -14.35 39.80
N SER A 451 -24.44 -15.23 39.05
CA SER A 451 -25.89 -15.25 38.82
C SER A 451 -26.46 -16.59 38.34
N GLY A 452 -25.62 -17.64 38.19
CA GLY A 452 -26.04 -18.99 37.79
C GLY A 452 -26.49 -19.17 36.33
N ARG A 453 -27.36 -18.31 35.79
CA ARG A 453 -27.92 -18.45 34.43
C ARG A 453 -26.87 -18.18 33.34
N LYS A 454 -26.69 -19.16 32.44
CA LYS A 454 -25.91 -19.06 31.19
C LYS A 454 -26.81 -19.33 30.00
N GLY A 455 -26.52 -18.72 28.85
CA GLY A 455 -27.14 -19.05 27.57
C GLY A 455 -26.68 -20.40 27.01
N SER A 456 -27.18 -20.77 25.83
CA SER A 456 -26.75 -21.98 25.12
C SER A 456 -25.31 -21.84 24.62
N SER A 457 -24.44 -22.79 24.97
CA SER A 457 -23.06 -22.82 24.46
C SER A 457 -22.97 -23.13 22.97
N LEU A 458 -24.01 -23.74 22.38
CA LEU A 458 -24.13 -23.98 20.94
C LEU A 458 -24.47 -22.68 20.21
N PHE A 459 -25.45 -21.92 20.71
CA PHE A 459 -25.80 -20.62 20.14
C PHE A 459 -24.68 -19.59 20.31
N ALA A 460 -23.91 -19.66 21.41
CA ALA A 460 -22.68 -18.88 21.55
C ALA A 460 -21.59 -19.31 20.54
N ALA A 461 -21.55 -20.58 20.15
CA ALA A 461 -20.65 -21.07 19.10
C ALA A 461 -21.05 -20.53 17.73
N PHE A 462 -22.35 -20.60 17.40
CA PHE A 462 -22.90 -20.06 16.15
C PHE A 462 -22.65 -18.55 16.04
N GLY A 463 -22.81 -17.81 17.14
CA GLY A 463 -22.47 -16.39 17.23
C GLY A 463 -21.02 -16.08 16.86
N ILE A 464 -20.07 -16.90 17.32
CA ILE A 464 -18.65 -16.74 16.98
C ILE A 464 -18.38 -17.15 15.52
N GLY A 465 -18.98 -18.23 15.02
CA GLY A 465 -18.79 -18.69 13.65
C GLY A 465 -19.31 -17.69 12.60
N GLY A 466 -20.55 -17.20 12.78
CA GLY A 466 -21.14 -16.19 11.91
C GLY A 466 -20.42 -14.84 11.99
N LEU A 467 -19.98 -14.42 13.18
CA LEU A 467 -19.19 -13.19 13.35
C LEU A 467 -17.83 -13.27 12.64
N LEU A 468 -17.11 -14.39 12.80
CA LEU A 468 -15.83 -14.64 12.12
C LEU A 468 -16.00 -14.65 10.60
N PHE A 469 -17.06 -15.30 10.12
CA PHE A 469 -17.34 -15.37 8.69
C PHE A 469 -17.63 -13.98 8.13
N ALA A 470 -18.60 -13.24 8.70
CA ALA A 470 -18.96 -11.90 8.24
C ALA A 470 -17.79 -10.91 8.29
N MET A 471 -16.92 -10.99 9.30
CA MET A 471 -15.70 -10.20 9.37
C MET A 471 -14.71 -10.56 8.26
N HIS A 472 -14.58 -11.84 7.92
CA HIS A 472 -13.67 -12.28 6.86
C HIS A 472 -14.23 -11.90 5.47
N SER A 473 -15.49 -12.23 5.17
CA SER A 473 -16.09 -12.02 3.83
C SER A 473 -16.43 -10.57 3.49
N LEU A 474 -16.62 -9.68 4.47
CA LEU A 474 -17.06 -8.31 4.21
C LEU A 474 -16.09 -7.22 4.66
N LEU A 475 -15.22 -7.51 5.64
CA LEU A 475 -14.42 -6.50 6.36
C LEU A 475 -12.91 -6.78 6.37
N SER A 476 -12.44 -7.82 5.70
CA SER A 476 -11.00 -8.10 5.57
C SER A 476 -10.33 -7.33 4.43
N ASP A 477 -11.11 -6.60 3.62
CA ASP A 477 -10.66 -5.45 2.84
C ASP A 477 -11.67 -4.30 2.99
N SER A 478 -11.22 -3.09 2.67
CA SER A 478 -12.02 -1.88 2.62
C SER A 478 -13.03 -1.82 1.47
N SER A 479 -12.77 -2.57 0.39
CA SER A 479 -13.43 -2.46 -0.92
C SER A 479 -14.40 -3.61 -1.26
N THR A 480 -14.44 -4.69 -0.48
CA THR A 480 -15.29 -5.86 -0.78
C THR A 480 -16.78 -5.50 -0.87
N MET A 481 -17.32 -4.76 0.10
CA MET A 481 -18.71 -4.27 0.05
C MET A 481 -18.95 -3.15 -0.98
N ILE A 482 -17.90 -2.58 -1.58
CA ILE A 482 -18.00 -1.67 -2.73
C ILE A 482 -18.19 -2.49 -4.01
N ALA A 483 -17.46 -3.59 -4.16
CA ALA A 483 -17.61 -4.52 -5.29
C ALA A 483 -19.01 -5.17 -5.34
N TRP A 484 -19.62 -5.48 -4.18
CA TRP A 484 -20.99 -6.01 -4.11
C TRP A 484 -22.06 -5.08 -4.69
N VAL A 485 -21.82 -3.77 -4.78
CA VAL A 485 -22.83 -2.75 -5.13
C VAL A 485 -22.50 -2.01 -6.44
N TRP A 486 -21.52 -2.52 -7.19
CA TRP A 486 -21.07 -1.99 -8.46
C TRP A 486 -21.88 -2.56 -9.64
N GLU A 487 -22.07 -1.72 -10.66
CA GLU A 487 -22.83 -2.05 -11.89
C GLU A 487 -22.23 -1.26 -13.08
N GLY A 488 -20.92 -1.03 -13.09
CA GLY A 488 -20.22 -0.33 -14.19
C GLY A 488 -20.41 1.20 -14.24
N TYR A 489 -20.27 1.74 -15.46
CA TYR A 489 -20.24 3.17 -15.79
C TYR A 489 -21.56 3.66 -16.41
N PRO A 490 -21.93 4.96 -16.25
CA PRO A 490 -21.24 5.97 -15.46
C PRO A 490 -21.34 5.71 -13.96
N VAL A 491 -20.28 6.02 -13.22
CA VAL A 491 -20.14 5.69 -11.79
C VAL A 491 -21.23 6.34 -10.95
N ARG A 492 -22.17 5.51 -10.45
CA ARG A 492 -23.30 5.93 -9.58
C ARG A 492 -23.12 5.58 -8.11
N GLY A 493 -22.09 4.81 -7.76
CA GLY A 493 -21.85 4.28 -6.42
C GLY A 493 -20.53 4.76 -5.80
N PRO A 494 -20.13 4.18 -4.66
CA PRO A 494 -18.77 4.32 -4.14
C PRO A 494 -17.73 3.66 -5.08
N ILE A 495 -16.48 4.08 -4.93
CA ILE A 495 -15.28 3.48 -5.56
C ILE A 495 -14.20 3.24 -4.50
N ALA A 496 -13.37 2.21 -4.70
CA ALA A 496 -12.45 1.67 -3.68
C ALA A 496 -11.61 2.75 -2.96
N VAL A 497 -11.01 3.67 -3.72
CA VAL A 497 -10.38 4.89 -3.19
C VAL A 497 -11.21 6.09 -3.63
N PRO A 498 -11.59 7.04 -2.74
CA PRO A 498 -11.28 7.10 -1.30
C PRO A 498 -12.24 6.30 -0.40
N HIS A 499 -13.34 5.74 -0.93
CA HIS A 499 -14.50 5.35 -0.10
C HIS A 499 -14.27 4.14 0.81
N GLY A 500 -13.25 3.32 0.55
CA GLY A 500 -12.82 2.27 1.47
C GLY A 500 -12.43 2.79 2.87
N ALA A 501 -12.00 4.05 2.98
CA ALA A 501 -11.79 4.69 4.28
C ALA A 501 -13.10 4.89 5.08
N LEU A 502 -14.26 4.94 4.43
CA LEU A 502 -15.56 4.99 5.11
C LEU A 502 -15.90 3.63 5.74
N THR A 503 -15.57 2.52 5.07
CA THR A 503 -15.65 1.16 5.62
C THR A 503 -14.79 1.05 6.89
N ILE A 504 -13.52 1.47 6.80
CA ILE A 504 -12.55 1.46 7.90
C ILE A 504 -13.02 2.36 9.06
N LEU A 505 -13.64 3.51 8.77
CA LEU A 505 -14.22 4.41 9.76
C LEU A 505 -15.43 3.80 10.47
N ALA A 506 -16.33 3.13 9.73
CA ALA A 506 -17.48 2.43 10.30
C ALA A 506 -17.04 1.30 11.23
N MET A 507 -16.04 0.51 10.86
CA MET A 507 -15.42 -0.51 11.71
C MET A 507 -14.88 0.09 13.01
N GLY A 508 -14.12 1.19 12.92
CA GLY A 508 -13.56 1.87 14.10
C GLY A 508 -14.62 2.47 15.01
N ALA A 509 -15.62 3.15 14.45
CA ALA A 509 -16.74 3.72 15.19
C ALA A 509 -17.58 2.62 15.89
N GLY A 510 -17.82 1.50 15.20
CA GLY A 510 -18.49 0.32 15.74
C GLY A 510 -17.76 -0.26 16.95
N LEU A 511 -16.44 -0.48 16.82
CA LEU A 511 -15.63 -1.05 17.90
C LEU A 511 -15.63 -0.16 19.16
N ILE A 512 -15.56 1.17 18.98
CA ILE A 512 -15.69 2.15 20.07
C ILE A 512 -17.11 2.11 20.68
N TYR A 513 -18.15 2.02 19.85
CA TYR A 513 -19.52 1.94 20.33
C TYR A 513 -19.78 0.69 21.17
N GLY A 514 -19.27 -0.47 20.73
CA GLY A 514 -19.34 -1.74 21.48
C GLY A 514 -18.65 -1.70 22.85
N LEU A 515 -17.60 -0.89 23.01
CA LEU A 515 -16.88 -0.71 24.28
C LEU A 515 -17.64 0.15 25.30
N TYR A 516 -18.36 1.19 24.84
CA TYR A 516 -19.08 2.12 25.71
C TYR A 516 -20.56 1.76 25.90
N TYR A 517 -21.20 1.13 24.90
CA TYR A 517 -22.62 0.80 24.88
C TYR A 517 -22.90 -0.70 24.60
N PRO A 518 -22.20 -1.67 25.25
CA PRO A 518 -22.35 -3.10 24.95
C PRO A 518 -23.77 -3.63 25.15
N GLY A 519 -24.55 -3.05 26.07
CA GLY A 519 -25.95 -3.41 26.28
C GLY A 519 -26.87 -3.01 25.11
N VAL A 520 -26.51 -1.98 24.34
CA VAL A 520 -27.26 -1.57 23.14
C VAL A 520 -26.76 -2.35 21.92
N ALA A 521 -25.44 -2.52 21.77
CA ALA A 521 -24.86 -3.33 20.69
C ALA A 521 -25.33 -4.79 20.73
N GLY A 522 -25.46 -5.37 21.94
CA GLY A 522 -26.01 -6.70 22.16
C GLY A 522 -27.55 -6.79 22.20
N SER A 523 -28.27 -5.78 21.72
CA SER A 523 -29.75 -5.77 21.73
C SER A 523 -30.34 -6.34 20.44
N TRP A 524 -31.56 -6.88 20.54
CA TRP A 524 -32.36 -7.28 19.38
C TRP A 524 -32.66 -6.12 18.42
N THR A 525 -32.75 -4.88 18.91
CA THR A 525 -32.95 -3.69 18.08
C THR A 525 -31.71 -3.40 17.22
N ALA A 526 -30.51 -3.45 17.79
CA ALA A 526 -29.27 -3.29 17.03
C ALA A 526 -29.06 -4.42 16.01
N TYR A 527 -29.37 -5.66 16.40
CA TYR A 527 -29.40 -6.81 15.48
C TYR A 527 -30.40 -6.61 14.32
N GLY A 528 -31.62 -6.14 14.60
CA GLY A 528 -32.63 -5.88 13.57
C GLY A 528 -32.23 -4.80 12.57
N ILE A 529 -31.62 -3.71 13.05
CA ILE A 529 -31.04 -2.66 12.20
C ILE A 529 -29.92 -3.22 11.32
N ALA A 530 -29.07 -4.09 11.87
CA ALA A 530 -28.00 -4.74 11.11
C ALA A 530 -28.52 -5.77 10.08
N ALA A 531 -29.62 -6.47 10.38
CA ALA A 531 -30.30 -7.35 9.43
C ALA A 531 -30.91 -6.57 8.26
N ILE A 532 -31.46 -5.37 8.51
CA ILE A 532 -31.87 -4.44 7.46
C ILE A 532 -30.65 -3.96 6.66
N GLY A 533 -29.53 -3.64 7.31
CA GLY A 533 -28.28 -3.28 6.63
C GLY A 533 -27.74 -4.39 5.72
N ALA A 534 -27.78 -5.64 6.18
CA ALA A 534 -27.42 -6.83 5.39
C ALA A 534 -28.35 -7.06 4.19
N ALA A 535 -29.67 -6.88 4.38
CA ALA A 535 -30.65 -6.97 3.30
C ALA A 535 -30.46 -5.85 2.26
N LEU A 536 -30.14 -4.62 2.68
CA LEU A 536 -29.80 -3.52 1.76
C LEU A 536 -28.51 -3.82 0.98
N LEU A 537 -27.46 -4.32 1.63
CA LEU A 537 -26.21 -4.70 0.96
C LEU A 537 -26.41 -5.84 -0.08
N THR A 538 -27.29 -6.79 0.21
CA THR A 538 -27.55 -7.94 -0.67
C THR A 538 -28.50 -7.60 -1.82
N CYS A 539 -29.50 -6.75 -1.58
CA CYS A 539 -30.62 -6.53 -2.50
C CYS A 539 -30.68 -5.11 -3.09
N SER A 540 -29.63 -4.29 -2.96
CA SER A 540 -29.57 -2.95 -3.54
C SER A 540 -28.16 -2.57 -3.97
N SER A 541 -28.05 -2.00 -5.17
CA SER A 541 -26.77 -1.52 -5.72
C SER A 541 -26.45 -0.07 -5.31
N HIS A 542 -25.30 0.42 -5.76
CA HIS A 542 -24.79 1.78 -5.55
C HIS A 542 -24.76 2.20 -4.06
N TRP A 543 -24.94 3.49 -3.78
CA TRP A 543 -24.92 4.06 -2.42
C TRP A 543 -25.92 3.41 -1.46
N THR A 544 -27.09 2.99 -1.93
CA THR A 544 -28.12 2.38 -1.07
C THR A 544 -27.64 1.08 -0.44
N GLY A 545 -27.03 0.19 -1.24
CA GLY A 545 -26.38 -1.01 -0.73
C GLY A 545 -25.18 -0.71 0.15
N PHE A 546 -24.37 0.29 -0.23
CA PHE A 546 -23.19 0.66 0.55
C PHE A 546 -23.55 1.22 1.94
N TYR A 547 -24.62 2.00 2.08
CA TYR A 547 -25.12 2.42 3.39
C TYR A 547 -25.55 1.21 4.24
N GLY A 548 -26.14 0.18 3.62
CA GLY A 548 -26.38 -1.11 4.27
C GLY A 548 -25.10 -1.79 4.77
N GLY A 549 -24.07 -1.83 3.92
CA GLY A 549 -22.74 -2.34 4.26
C GLY A 549 -22.06 -1.57 5.39
N LEU A 550 -22.14 -0.24 5.41
CA LEU A 550 -21.61 0.59 6.51
C LEU A 550 -22.34 0.36 7.84
N ILE A 551 -23.67 0.18 7.81
CA ILE A 551 -24.46 -0.22 8.99
C ILE A 551 -24.01 -1.58 9.51
N LEU A 552 -23.81 -2.55 8.61
CA LEU A 552 -23.36 -3.90 8.96
C LEU A 552 -21.93 -3.90 9.51
N ALA A 553 -21.00 -3.16 8.89
CA ALA A 553 -19.62 -2.99 9.35
C ALA A 553 -19.54 -2.41 10.77
N PHE A 554 -20.31 -1.35 11.03
CA PHE A 554 -20.44 -0.77 12.36
C PHE A 554 -20.97 -1.78 13.37
N TYR A 555 -22.04 -2.51 13.02
CA TYR A 555 -22.65 -3.50 13.92
C TYR A 555 -21.73 -4.68 14.24
N LEU A 556 -21.04 -5.24 13.25
CA LEU A 556 -20.14 -6.39 13.43
C LEU A 556 -19.05 -6.07 14.46
N LEU A 557 -18.39 -4.91 14.34
CA LEU A 557 -17.39 -4.49 15.33
C LEU A 557 -18.00 -4.07 16.67
N ALA A 558 -19.23 -3.54 16.69
CA ALA A 558 -19.93 -3.17 17.93
C ALA A 558 -20.40 -4.38 18.75
N VAL A 559 -20.86 -5.45 18.09
CA VAL A 559 -21.37 -6.66 18.76
C VAL A 559 -20.23 -7.60 19.20
N THR A 560 -19.04 -7.49 18.58
CA THR A 560 -17.84 -8.30 18.92
C THR A 560 -17.51 -8.35 20.42
N PRO A 561 -17.37 -7.22 21.15
CA PRO A 561 -17.16 -7.24 22.61
C PRO A 561 -18.22 -8.05 23.37
N VAL A 562 -19.47 -8.06 22.90
CA VAL A 562 -20.60 -8.74 23.55
C VAL A 562 -20.56 -10.25 23.30
N LEU A 563 -20.38 -10.66 22.04
CA LEU A 563 -20.37 -12.09 21.66
C LEU A 563 -19.15 -12.81 22.23
N VAL A 564 -17.95 -12.24 22.10
CA VAL A 564 -16.73 -12.88 22.61
C VAL A 564 -16.73 -12.95 24.14
N SER A 565 -17.20 -11.90 24.83
CA SER A 565 -17.34 -11.90 26.31
C SER A 565 -18.43 -12.85 26.83
N SER A 566 -19.36 -13.29 25.98
CA SER A 566 -20.28 -14.39 26.29
C SER A 566 -19.61 -15.73 26.03
N ALA A 567 -19.02 -15.93 24.84
CA ALA A 567 -18.43 -17.17 24.38
C ALA A 567 -17.40 -17.76 25.38
N VAL A 568 -16.50 -16.94 25.93
CA VAL A 568 -15.48 -17.39 26.88
C VAL A 568 -16.03 -17.93 28.21
N ARG A 569 -17.32 -17.70 28.54
CA ARG A 569 -17.96 -18.22 29.77
C ARG A 569 -18.44 -19.68 29.64
N HIS A 570 -18.36 -20.24 28.44
CA HIS A 570 -18.73 -21.62 28.12
C HIS A 570 -17.49 -22.55 28.05
N SER A 571 -17.63 -23.76 27.52
CA SER A 571 -16.50 -24.68 27.38
C SER A 571 -15.71 -24.37 26.10
N LEU A 572 -14.43 -24.01 26.26
CA LEU A 572 -13.49 -23.65 25.19
C LEU A 572 -13.62 -24.51 23.91
N PRO A 573 -13.38 -25.84 23.93
CA PRO A 573 -13.47 -26.65 22.71
C PRO A 573 -14.88 -26.79 22.16
N LYS A 574 -15.94 -26.70 22.99
CA LYS A 574 -17.32 -26.75 22.48
C LYS A 574 -17.69 -25.44 21.77
N THR A 575 -17.38 -24.28 22.35
CA THR A 575 -17.82 -23.00 21.82
C THR A 575 -16.91 -22.44 20.72
N PHE A 576 -15.58 -22.52 20.89
CA PHE A 576 -14.67 -22.12 19.81
C PHE A 576 -14.54 -23.20 18.74
N GLY A 577 -14.50 -24.49 19.10
CA GLY A 577 -14.43 -25.58 18.13
C GLY A 577 -15.64 -25.66 17.20
N ILE A 578 -16.88 -25.68 17.74
CA ILE A 578 -18.10 -25.70 16.91
C ILE A 578 -18.26 -24.37 16.15
N GLY A 579 -17.85 -23.23 16.74
CA GLY A 579 -17.90 -21.94 16.06
C GLY A 579 -16.96 -21.88 14.85
N PHE A 580 -15.73 -22.39 14.99
CA PHE A 580 -14.74 -22.39 13.91
C PHE A 580 -15.08 -23.48 12.86
N PHE A 581 -15.76 -24.57 13.26
CA PHE A 581 -16.38 -25.52 12.34
C PHE A 581 -17.51 -24.87 11.51
N LEU A 582 -18.45 -24.16 12.13
CA LEU A 582 -19.49 -23.41 11.40
C LEU A 582 -18.89 -22.37 10.46
N TYR A 583 -17.88 -21.62 10.90
CA TYR A 583 -17.13 -20.71 10.05
C TYR A 583 -16.52 -21.42 8.83
N THR A 584 -15.94 -22.61 9.01
CA THR A 584 -15.38 -23.41 7.91
C THR A 584 -16.46 -23.92 6.96
N PHE A 585 -17.63 -24.31 7.48
CA PHE A 585 -18.81 -24.64 6.67
C PHE A 585 -19.31 -23.42 5.88
N LEU A 586 -19.33 -22.22 6.47
CA LEU A 586 -19.73 -20.99 5.77
C LEU A 586 -18.71 -20.58 4.68
N ILE A 587 -17.40 -20.86 4.85
CA ILE A 587 -16.43 -20.73 3.76
C ILE A 587 -16.79 -21.69 2.62
N LEU A 588 -17.02 -22.98 2.92
CA LEU A 588 -17.37 -23.97 1.91
C LEU A 588 -18.66 -23.60 1.16
N PHE A 589 -19.69 -23.14 1.87
CA PHE A 589 -20.91 -22.61 1.26
C PHE A 589 -20.61 -21.39 0.36
N HIS A 590 -19.73 -20.48 0.77
CA HIS A 590 -19.25 -19.35 -0.04
C HIS A 590 -18.39 -19.76 -1.26
N VAL A 591 -17.88 -21.00 -1.30
CA VAL A 591 -17.32 -21.61 -2.52
C VAL A 591 -18.44 -22.22 -3.35
N TRP A 592 -19.33 -23.00 -2.75
CA TRP A 592 -20.41 -23.72 -3.44
C TRP A 592 -21.37 -22.83 -4.21
N VAL A 593 -21.64 -21.58 -3.81
CA VAL A 593 -22.53 -20.66 -4.55
C VAL A 593 -21.96 -20.21 -5.91
N VAL A 594 -20.65 -20.38 -6.17
CA VAL A 594 -19.97 -20.01 -7.42
C VAL A 594 -19.31 -21.20 -8.10
N ALA A 595 -18.54 -22.01 -7.38
CA ALA A 595 -17.90 -23.23 -7.88
C ALA A 595 -18.86 -24.44 -7.90
N TYR A 596 -20.14 -24.22 -8.19
CA TYR A 596 -21.16 -25.27 -8.10
C TYR A 596 -20.99 -26.37 -9.16
N ALA A 597 -20.30 -26.09 -10.27
CA ALA A 597 -19.96 -27.10 -11.29
C ALA A 597 -18.91 -28.10 -10.76
N PHE A 598 -17.86 -27.61 -10.07
CA PHE A 598 -16.73 -28.42 -9.62
C PHE A 598 -16.96 -29.22 -8.33
N VAL A 599 -17.88 -28.77 -7.45
CA VAL A 599 -17.95 -29.26 -6.07
C VAL A 599 -19.21 -30.11 -5.81
N PRO A 600 -19.09 -31.36 -5.33
CA PRO A 600 -20.22 -32.22 -5.03
C PRO A 600 -21.28 -31.57 -4.13
N GLY A 601 -22.52 -31.52 -4.60
CA GLY A 601 -23.64 -30.87 -3.92
C GLY A 601 -23.78 -29.37 -4.18
N GLY A 602 -22.82 -28.74 -4.86
CA GLY A 602 -22.84 -27.33 -5.27
C GLY A 602 -24.13 -26.88 -5.98
N PRO A 603 -24.70 -27.65 -6.93
CA PRO A 603 -25.90 -27.25 -7.65
C PRO A 603 -27.15 -27.08 -6.78
N LEU A 604 -27.15 -27.63 -5.54
CA LEU A 604 -28.24 -27.43 -4.56
C LEU A 604 -28.26 -26.02 -3.95
N VAL A 605 -27.18 -25.26 -4.12
CA VAL A 605 -26.98 -23.90 -3.58
C VAL A 605 -26.41 -22.92 -4.61
N ARG A 606 -26.48 -23.27 -5.89
CA ARG A 606 -26.10 -22.41 -7.02
C ARG A 606 -26.73 -21.02 -6.85
N GLU A 607 -25.91 -19.97 -7.02
CA GLU A 607 -26.33 -18.54 -6.98
C GLU A 607 -26.89 -18.02 -5.63
N HIS A 608 -26.92 -18.83 -4.56
CA HIS A 608 -27.57 -18.47 -3.28
C HIS A 608 -26.69 -17.73 -2.26
N THR A 609 -26.12 -16.58 -2.66
CA THR A 609 -25.43 -15.65 -1.72
C THR A 609 -26.39 -15.04 -0.68
N ASP A 610 -27.68 -14.95 -1.01
CA ASP A 610 -28.72 -14.53 -0.07
C ASP A 610 -28.87 -15.53 1.10
N TRP A 611 -28.84 -16.83 0.83
CA TRP A 611 -28.89 -17.86 1.87
C TRP A 611 -27.64 -17.84 2.76
N ILE A 612 -26.46 -17.52 2.22
CA ILE A 612 -25.25 -17.30 3.01
C ILE A 612 -25.44 -16.13 3.97
N MET A 613 -25.95 -14.98 3.49
CA MET A 613 -26.19 -13.81 4.31
C MET A 613 -27.24 -14.09 5.40
N ILE A 614 -28.34 -14.75 5.06
CA ILE A 614 -29.38 -15.19 5.99
C ILE A 614 -28.79 -16.13 7.06
N THR A 615 -28.06 -17.17 6.66
CA THR A 615 -27.44 -18.13 7.60
C THR A 615 -26.42 -17.46 8.52
N THR A 616 -25.65 -16.52 7.99
CA THR A 616 -24.67 -15.71 8.74
C THR A 616 -25.36 -14.84 9.79
N MET A 617 -26.40 -14.10 9.40
CA MET A 617 -27.15 -13.24 10.32
C MET A 617 -27.91 -14.06 11.36
N LEU A 618 -28.57 -15.16 11.00
CA LEU A 618 -29.22 -16.07 11.95
C LEU A 618 -28.22 -16.64 12.98
N SER A 619 -27.00 -16.97 12.54
CA SER A 619 -25.92 -17.45 13.42
C SER A 619 -25.47 -16.37 14.41
N ILE A 620 -25.31 -15.13 13.94
CA ILE A 620 -25.04 -13.96 14.79
C ILE A 620 -26.20 -13.71 15.77
N GLY A 621 -27.45 -13.81 15.31
CA GLY A 621 -28.67 -13.65 16.12
C GLY A 621 -28.80 -14.71 17.23
N ALA A 622 -28.42 -15.97 16.96
CA ALA A 622 -28.29 -16.99 18.00
C ALA A 622 -27.21 -16.61 19.04
N GLY A 623 -26.09 -16.06 18.58
CA GLY A 623 -25.06 -15.45 19.43
C GLY A 623 -25.62 -14.36 20.34
N VAL A 624 -26.37 -13.40 19.76
CA VAL A 624 -27.03 -12.29 20.47
C VAL A 624 -28.00 -12.82 21.51
N PHE A 625 -28.84 -13.81 21.17
CA PHE A 625 -29.75 -14.45 22.14
C PHE A 625 -28.99 -15.09 23.32
N SER A 626 -27.93 -15.84 23.04
CA SER A 626 -27.12 -16.48 24.09
C SER A 626 -26.42 -15.44 24.98
N ALA A 627 -25.90 -14.36 24.38
CA ALA A 627 -25.30 -13.23 25.10
C ALA A 627 -26.34 -12.45 25.92
N ALA A 628 -27.55 -12.24 25.40
CA ALA A 628 -28.65 -11.59 26.10
C ALA A 628 -29.04 -12.39 27.35
N VAL A 629 -29.25 -13.71 27.24
CA VAL A 629 -29.50 -14.57 28.42
C VAL A 629 -28.33 -14.49 29.41
N THR A 630 -27.09 -14.60 28.92
CA THR A 630 -25.86 -14.61 29.72
C THR A 630 -25.54 -13.27 30.41
N ASN A 631 -26.12 -12.15 29.94
CA ASN A 631 -25.94 -10.81 30.51
C ASN A 631 -27.21 -10.23 31.16
N SER A 632 -28.38 -10.83 30.94
CA SER A 632 -29.68 -10.43 31.54
C SER A 632 -29.70 -10.44 33.08
N SER A 633 -28.78 -11.19 33.69
CA SER A 633 -28.67 -11.27 35.14
C SER A 633 -27.92 -10.05 35.69
N GLY A 634 -28.72 -9.09 36.16
CA GLY A 634 -28.32 -7.73 36.54
C GLY A 634 -27.10 -7.62 37.44
N THR A 635 -25.92 -7.56 36.82
CA THR A 635 -24.69 -7.17 37.49
C THR A 635 -24.60 -5.66 37.44
N LYS A 636 -24.71 -4.97 38.59
CA LYS A 636 -24.44 -3.53 38.69
C LYS A 636 -23.12 -3.22 37.98
N SER A 637 -23.10 -2.18 37.13
CA SER A 637 -21.92 -1.80 36.35
C SER A 637 -20.68 -1.77 37.23
N LYS A 638 -19.79 -2.76 37.06
CA LYS A 638 -18.57 -2.86 37.86
C LYS A 638 -17.71 -1.65 37.51
N ILE A 639 -17.47 -0.79 38.48
CA ILE A 639 -16.68 0.44 38.31
C ILE A 639 -15.35 0.06 37.66
N VAL A 640 -15.17 0.48 36.40
CA VAL A 640 -13.96 0.18 35.64
C VAL A 640 -12.78 0.75 36.41
N SER A 641 -11.80 -0.09 36.72
CA SER A 641 -10.62 0.30 37.48
C SER A 641 -9.85 1.42 36.77
N PRO A 642 -9.12 2.29 37.49
CA PRO A 642 -8.26 3.32 36.90
C PRO A 642 -7.41 2.78 35.74
N ASN A 643 -6.65 1.71 36.01
CA ASN A 643 -5.84 1.01 35.01
C ASN A 643 -6.66 0.50 33.81
N GLY A 644 -7.89 0.02 34.03
CA GLY A 644 -8.77 -0.41 32.94
C GLY A 644 -9.21 0.75 32.04
N LYS A 645 -9.57 1.90 32.61
CA LYS A 645 -9.87 3.13 31.85
C LYS A 645 -8.65 3.59 31.05
N ARG A 646 -7.47 3.53 31.65
CA ARG A 646 -6.21 3.89 31.00
C ARG A 646 -5.84 2.95 29.85
N GLN A 647 -6.03 1.64 30.00
CA GLN A 647 -5.85 0.70 28.88
C GLN A 647 -6.81 1.00 27.72
N ARG A 648 -8.08 1.34 27.99
CA ARG A 648 -9.03 1.80 26.96
C ARG A 648 -8.52 3.04 26.21
N SER A 649 -7.97 4.04 26.91
CA SER A 649 -7.50 5.27 26.24
C SER A 649 -6.34 4.99 25.28
N TYR A 650 -5.37 4.13 25.62
CA TYR A 650 -4.29 3.76 24.70
C TYR A 650 -4.77 3.05 23.44
N PHE A 651 -5.72 2.12 23.55
CA PHE A 651 -6.29 1.49 22.35
C PHE A 651 -7.13 2.47 21.52
N ILE A 652 -7.82 3.43 22.14
CA ILE A 652 -8.52 4.51 21.43
C ILE A 652 -7.52 5.43 20.71
N TYR A 653 -6.35 5.74 21.29
CA TYR A 653 -5.30 6.51 20.62
C TYR A 653 -4.67 5.74 19.43
N ILE A 654 -4.46 4.42 19.58
CA ILE A 654 -3.99 3.55 18.48
C ILE A 654 -5.03 3.56 17.34
N LEU A 655 -6.31 3.37 17.67
CA LEU A 655 -7.39 3.38 16.68
C LEU A 655 -7.56 4.76 16.02
N ALA A 656 -7.46 5.86 16.75
CA ALA A 656 -7.50 7.21 16.18
C ALA A 656 -6.32 7.46 15.22
N THR A 657 -5.11 7.03 15.59
CA THR A 657 -3.94 7.06 14.70
C THR A 657 -4.17 6.24 13.43
N LEU A 658 -4.75 5.04 13.54
CA LEU A 658 -5.10 4.19 12.40
C LEU A 658 -6.16 4.83 11.48
N GLN A 659 -7.16 5.52 12.04
CA GLN A 659 -8.15 6.26 11.23
C GLN A 659 -7.51 7.45 10.49
N LEU A 660 -6.57 8.18 11.12
CA LEU A 660 -5.81 9.23 10.45
C LEU A 660 -4.91 8.68 9.33
N ILE A 661 -4.27 7.52 9.56
CA ILE A 661 -3.50 6.80 8.52
C ILE A 661 -4.42 6.39 7.37
N SER A 662 -5.60 5.83 7.64
CA SER A 662 -6.59 5.47 6.62
C SER A 662 -7.00 6.68 5.76
N MET A 663 -7.25 7.83 6.38
CA MET A 663 -7.61 9.06 5.67
C MET A 663 -6.43 9.61 4.85
N ALA A 664 -5.21 9.52 5.38
CA ALA A 664 -4.00 9.92 4.64
C ALA A 664 -3.76 9.01 3.42
N ILE A 665 -3.96 7.69 3.55
CA ILE A 665 -3.88 6.75 2.42
C ILE A 665 -4.96 7.07 1.37
N ALA A 666 -6.20 7.34 1.79
CA ALA A 666 -7.29 7.68 0.87
C ALA A 666 -7.04 8.98 0.08
N TYR A 667 -6.30 9.92 0.66
CA TYR A 667 -5.83 11.13 -0.01
C TYR A 667 -4.64 10.85 -0.95
N LEU A 668 -3.66 10.06 -0.50
CA LEU A 668 -2.44 9.77 -1.27
C LEU A 668 -2.64 8.78 -2.44
N ARG A 669 -3.63 7.87 -2.34
CA ARG A 669 -4.06 7.00 -3.44
C ARG A 669 -5.19 7.60 -4.29
N PHE A 670 -5.62 8.84 -4.04
CA PHE A 670 -6.71 9.43 -4.82
C PHE A 670 -6.30 9.51 -6.30
N PRO A 671 -7.09 8.98 -7.26
CA PRO A 671 -6.66 8.83 -8.65
C PRO A 671 -6.15 10.15 -9.27
N THR A 672 -4.94 10.10 -9.82
CA THR A 672 -4.26 11.25 -10.44
C THR A 672 -4.70 11.52 -11.88
N ASN A 673 -5.52 10.63 -12.45
CA ASN A 673 -6.19 10.78 -13.75
C ASN A 673 -5.26 10.92 -14.98
N ASP A 674 -4.07 10.33 -14.94
CA ASP A 674 -3.13 10.32 -16.09
C ASP A 674 -3.52 9.27 -17.15
N TYR A 675 -4.68 9.47 -17.75
CA TYR A 675 -5.32 8.57 -18.71
C TYR A 675 -4.83 8.80 -20.15
N VAL A 676 -3.54 9.04 -20.36
CA VAL A 676 -2.99 9.32 -21.70
C VAL A 676 -2.70 8.02 -22.46
N PRO A 677 -3.26 7.83 -23.68
CA PRO A 677 -2.93 6.72 -24.58
C PRO A 677 -1.50 6.79 -25.15
N TYR A 678 -0.88 5.64 -25.42
CA TYR A 678 0.50 5.55 -25.89
C TYR A 678 0.69 6.12 -27.31
N HIS A 679 -0.22 5.80 -28.25
CA HIS A 679 -0.09 6.17 -29.68
C HIS A 679 -1.07 7.28 -30.11
N LYS A 680 -1.21 8.29 -29.24
CA LYS A 680 -2.21 9.37 -29.38
C LYS A 680 -2.10 10.16 -30.68
N GLU A 681 -0.90 10.51 -31.11
CA GLU A 681 -0.69 11.39 -32.29
C GLU A 681 -1.07 10.69 -33.60
N ASP A 682 -0.80 9.38 -33.70
CA ASP A 682 -1.16 8.54 -34.85
C ASP A 682 -2.64 8.08 -34.84
N LYS A 683 -3.39 8.38 -33.76
CA LYS A 683 -4.76 7.88 -33.49
C LYS A 683 -4.89 6.36 -33.57
N VAL A 684 -3.89 5.66 -33.04
CA VAL A 684 -3.89 4.19 -32.95
C VAL A 684 -4.22 3.78 -31.51
N ALA A 685 -4.84 2.62 -31.34
CA ALA A 685 -5.07 2.01 -30.05
C ALA A 685 -4.53 0.58 -30.02
N THR A 686 -3.71 0.29 -29.02
CA THR A 686 -3.30 -1.06 -28.65
C THR A 686 -4.37 -1.70 -27.77
N VAL A 687 -4.86 -2.88 -28.18
CA VAL A 687 -5.89 -3.61 -27.45
C VAL A 687 -5.43 -5.03 -27.16
N GLY A 688 -5.70 -5.54 -25.95
CA GLY A 688 -5.30 -6.88 -25.55
C GLY A 688 -6.33 -7.62 -24.70
N ILE A 689 -6.11 -8.92 -24.55
CA ILE A 689 -6.88 -9.81 -23.68
C ILE A 689 -5.88 -10.69 -22.91
N TRP A 690 -6.24 -11.08 -21.68
CA TRP A 690 -5.46 -12.02 -20.88
C TRP A 690 -6.34 -12.69 -19.79
N THR A 691 -6.37 -14.02 -19.72
CA THR A 691 -6.83 -14.76 -18.53
C THR A 691 -5.69 -14.83 -17.51
N VAL A 692 -5.93 -14.50 -16.23
CA VAL A 692 -4.83 -14.14 -15.30
C VAL A 692 -4.81 -14.85 -13.94
N HIS A 693 -5.45 -16.02 -13.81
CA HIS A 693 -5.31 -16.91 -12.64
C HIS A 693 -5.48 -16.20 -11.30
N PHE A 694 -6.45 -15.28 -11.24
CA PHE A 694 -6.77 -14.47 -10.07
C PHE A 694 -5.58 -13.67 -9.49
N GLY A 695 -4.55 -13.40 -10.30
CA GLY A 695 -3.32 -12.69 -9.91
C GLY A 695 -2.29 -13.53 -9.16
N LEU A 696 -2.27 -14.86 -9.39
CA LEU A 696 -1.22 -15.76 -8.93
C LEU A 696 -0.36 -16.24 -10.11
N ASP A 697 0.93 -16.47 -9.87
CA ASP A 697 1.83 -17.11 -10.85
C ASP A 697 2.06 -18.61 -10.58
N ASN A 698 2.74 -19.29 -11.51
CA ASN A 698 3.00 -20.74 -11.45
C ASN A 698 3.88 -21.20 -10.25
N ASP A 699 4.36 -20.28 -9.42
CA ASP A 699 5.04 -20.55 -8.15
C ASP A 699 4.20 -20.05 -6.94
N MET A 700 2.90 -19.81 -7.11
CA MET A 700 1.97 -19.29 -6.11
C MET A 700 2.38 -17.93 -5.50
N TRP A 701 3.07 -17.06 -6.25
CA TRP A 701 3.34 -15.68 -5.84
C TRP A 701 2.29 -14.72 -6.40
N SER A 702 2.11 -13.59 -5.70
CA SER A 702 1.31 -12.47 -6.20
C SER A 702 1.95 -11.88 -7.46
N SER A 703 1.24 -11.93 -8.59
CA SER A 703 1.81 -11.70 -9.93
C SER A 703 1.56 -10.30 -10.51
N GLU A 704 0.76 -9.45 -9.84
CA GLU A 704 0.21 -8.20 -10.40
C GLU A 704 1.28 -7.20 -10.84
N ARG A 705 2.44 -7.18 -10.18
CA ARG A 705 3.58 -6.33 -10.60
C ARG A 705 4.27 -6.83 -11.87
N ARG A 706 4.30 -8.16 -12.10
CA ARG A 706 4.80 -8.74 -13.35
C ARG A 706 3.82 -8.43 -14.47
N MET A 707 2.52 -8.68 -14.24
CA MET A 707 1.44 -8.35 -15.16
C MET A 707 1.48 -6.88 -15.59
N ARG A 708 1.56 -5.95 -14.62
CA ARG A 708 1.72 -4.50 -14.86
C ARG A 708 2.88 -4.19 -15.80
N ASN A 709 4.08 -4.74 -15.53
CA ASN A 709 5.25 -4.49 -16.37
C ASN A 709 5.00 -4.95 -17.81
N VAL A 710 4.43 -6.15 -18.00
CA VAL A 710 4.13 -6.68 -19.34
C VAL A 710 3.07 -5.83 -20.06
N ILE A 711 2.01 -5.40 -19.37
CA ILE A 711 0.99 -4.50 -19.94
C ILE A 711 1.60 -3.13 -20.33
N GLN A 712 2.62 -2.66 -19.60
CA GLN A 712 3.36 -1.43 -19.91
C GLN A 712 4.37 -1.62 -21.07
N GLU A 713 5.09 -2.74 -21.11
CA GLU A 713 6.07 -3.08 -22.15
C GLU A 713 5.40 -3.41 -23.50
N LEU A 714 4.13 -3.84 -23.47
CA LEU A 714 3.26 -4.02 -24.63
C LEU A 714 2.46 -2.75 -25.00
N GLU A 715 2.74 -1.63 -24.32
CA GLU A 715 2.15 -0.31 -24.54
C GLU A 715 0.61 -0.34 -24.67
N LEU A 716 -0.09 -1.13 -23.84
CA LEU A 716 -1.53 -1.40 -24.00
C LEU A 716 -2.43 -0.24 -23.54
N ASP A 717 -3.25 0.29 -24.46
CA ASP A 717 -4.27 1.30 -24.19
C ASP A 717 -5.56 0.71 -23.62
N VAL A 718 -5.95 -0.49 -24.06
CA VAL A 718 -7.15 -1.20 -23.56
C VAL A 718 -6.81 -2.66 -23.32
N ILE A 719 -7.16 -3.19 -22.15
CA ILE A 719 -7.01 -4.63 -21.87
C ILE A 719 -8.23 -5.21 -21.16
N GLY A 720 -8.74 -6.32 -21.69
CA GLY A 720 -9.65 -7.21 -20.98
C GLY A 720 -8.86 -8.20 -20.11
N LEU A 721 -9.27 -8.37 -18.86
CA LEU A 721 -8.71 -9.34 -17.93
C LEU A 721 -9.79 -10.34 -17.52
N LEU A 722 -9.48 -11.63 -17.50
CA LEU A 722 -10.42 -12.71 -17.18
C LEU A 722 -9.90 -13.51 -15.97
N GLU A 723 -10.79 -14.21 -15.27
CA GLU A 723 -10.53 -14.73 -13.90
C GLU A 723 -10.15 -13.60 -12.92
N SER A 724 -10.97 -12.54 -12.93
CA SER A 724 -10.66 -11.29 -12.24
C SER A 724 -11.39 -11.07 -10.90
N ASP A 725 -12.35 -11.93 -10.51
CA ASP A 725 -13.04 -11.79 -9.23
C ASP A 725 -12.15 -12.24 -8.07
N ASN A 726 -11.47 -11.26 -7.49
CA ASN A 726 -10.62 -11.43 -6.32
C ASN A 726 -11.36 -11.14 -4.98
N GLN A 727 -12.62 -10.74 -5.00
CA GLN A 727 -13.34 -10.23 -3.81
C GLN A 727 -14.09 -11.34 -3.04
N ARG A 728 -13.46 -12.52 -2.95
CA ARG A 728 -13.93 -13.70 -2.21
C ARG A 728 -12.88 -14.14 -1.18
N ILE A 729 -13.31 -14.83 -0.10
CA ILE A 729 -12.42 -15.35 0.96
C ILE A 729 -11.28 -16.21 0.40
N ILE A 730 -11.57 -17.08 -0.58
CA ILE A 730 -10.57 -17.96 -1.21
C ILE A 730 -9.51 -17.19 -2.02
N MET A 731 -9.84 -15.97 -2.47
CA MET A 731 -8.94 -15.05 -3.16
C MET A 731 -8.30 -14.02 -2.19
N GLY A 732 -8.54 -14.14 -0.88
CA GLY A 732 -8.03 -13.23 0.14
C GLY A 732 -8.79 -11.90 0.25
N ASN A 733 -9.93 -11.76 -0.45
CA ASN A 733 -10.69 -10.54 -0.67
C ASN A 733 -9.80 -9.37 -1.12
N ARG A 734 -9.20 -9.49 -2.31
CA ARG A 734 -8.33 -8.47 -2.91
C ARG A 734 -8.93 -7.97 -4.22
N ASP A 735 -8.19 -7.14 -4.95
CA ASP A 735 -8.56 -6.60 -6.25
C ASP A 735 -7.28 -6.16 -6.98
N MET A 736 -6.83 -6.99 -7.93
CA MET A 736 -5.66 -6.68 -8.77
C MET A 736 -5.89 -5.47 -9.69
N THR A 737 -7.14 -5.12 -10.04
CA THR A 737 -7.43 -4.02 -10.97
C THR A 737 -6.99 -2.68 -10.37
N GLN A 738 -7.08 -2.51 -9.04
CA GLN A 738 -6.51 -1.36 -8.33
C GLN A 738 -4.99 -1.24 -8.46
N VAL A 739 -4.24 -2.35 -8.56
CA VAL A 739 -2.78 -2.31 -8.78
C VAL A 739 -2.49 -1.77 -10.17
N LEU A 740 -3.16 -2.33 -11.18
CA LEU A 740 -2.94 -2.04 -12.59
C LEU A 740 -3.41 -0.62 -12.95
N ALA A 741 -4.63 -0.25 -12.56
CA ALA A 741 -5.24 1.05 -12.88
C ALA A 741 -4.49 2.24 -12.26
N GLU A 742 -4.02 2.11 -11.01
CA GLU A 742 -3.28 3.17 -10.32
C GLU A 742 -1.82 3.29 -10.78
N ASP A 743 -1.17 2.21 -11.19
CA ASP A 743 0.22 2.28 -11.68
C ASP A 743 0.32 2.64 -13.18
N LEU A 744 -0.65 2.26 -14.01
CA LEU A 744 -0.62 2.46 -15.46
C LEU A 744 -1.39 3.71 -15.93
N GLY A 745 -2.18 4.33 -15.05
CA GLY A 745 -3.07 5.44 -15.42
C GLY A 745 -4.18 4.98 -16.36
N MET A 746 -5.11 4.17 -15.84
CA MET A 746 -6.23 3.60 -16.60
C MET A 746 -7.55 3.75 -15.84
N TYR A 747 -8.64 4.00 -16.56
CA TYR A 747 -9.99 3.73 -16.09
C TYR A 747 -10.17 2.22 -15.88
N ALA A 748 -11.00 1.82 -14.92
CA ALA A 748 -11.22 0.42 -14.59
C ALA A 748 -12.71 0.15 -14.34
N ASP A 749 -13.29 -0.75 -15.14
CA ASP A 749 -14.49 -1.47 -14.76
C ASP A 749 -14.08 -2.89 -14.34
N PHE A 750 -14.16 -3.19 -13.06
CA PHE A 750 -13.79 -4.51 -12.52
C PHE A 750 -14.86 -5.59 -12.74
N GLY A 751 -15.96 -5.26 -13.43
CA GLY A 751 -16.99 -6.19 -13.83
C GLY A 751 -17.99 -6.58 -12.74
N PRO A 752 -18.70 -7.71 -12.93
CA PRO A 752 -19.72 -8.18 -11.99
C PRO A 752 -19.13 -8.43 -10.60
N GLY A 753 -19.76 -7.87 -9.56
CA GLY A 753 -19.37 -8.10 -8.17
C GLY A 753 -19.45 -9.59 -7.75
N PRO A 754 -18.79 -9.99 -6.65
CA PRO A 754 -18.75 -11.40 -6.21
C PRO A 754 -20.13 -11.98 -5.83
N ASN A 755 -21.11 -11.12 -5.56
CA ASN A 755 -22.53 -11.45 -5.40
C ASN A 755 -23.28 -11.77 -6.71
N LYS A 756 -22.59 -11.76 -7.87
CA LYS A 756 -23.11 -12.09 -9.21
C LYS A 756 -22.59 -13.46 -9.73
N HIS A 757 -21.91 -14.23 -8.87
CA HIS A 757 -21.57 -15.66 -9.06
C HIS A 757 -20.75 -16.03 -10.30
N THR A 758 -19.90 -15.12 -10.76
CA THR A 758 -18.94 -15.39 -11.85
C THR A 758 -17.50 -15.41 -11.33
N TRP A 759 -16.58 -15.93 -12.15
CA TRP A 759 -15.13 -15.80 -11.93
C TRP A 759 -14.56 -14.42 -12.29
N GLY A 760 -15.41 -13.50 -12.78
CA GLY A 760 -15.06 -12.14 -13.11
C GLY A 760 -14.43 -11.98 -14.49
N SER A 761 -14.81 -10.89 -15.16
CA SER A 761 -14.04 -10.26 -16.21
C SER A 761 -13.91 -8.76 -15.88
N ALA A 762 -12.83 -8.12 -16.29
CA ALA A 762 -12.55 -6.71 -16.02
C ALA A 762 -12.03 -6.01 -17.29
N LEU A 763 -12.30 -4.71 -17.41
CA LEU A 763 -11.86 -3.85 -18.49
C LEU A 763 -11.01 -2.71 -17.91
N LEU A 764 -9.74 -2.64 -18.32
CA LEU A 764 -8.88 -1.48 -18.12
C LEU A 764 -8.75 -0.70 -19.42
N SER A 765 -8.80 0.63 -19.34
CA SER A 765 -8.75 1.50 -20.52
C SER A 765 -8.09 2.85 -20.22
N LYS A 766 -7.19 3.30 -21.09
CA LYS A 766 -6.70 4.68 -21.12
C LYS A 766 -7.73 5.63 -21.73
N PHE A 767 -8.61 5.14 -22.58
CA PHE A 767 -9.76 5.89 -23.08
C PHE A 767 -10.90 5.98 -22.05
N PRO A 768 -11.60 7.12 -21.93
CA PRO A 768 -12.73 7.26 -21.00
C PRO A 768 -13.84 6.23 -21.24
N ILE A 769 -14.20 5.49 -20.20
CA ILE A 769 -15.38 4.61 -20.19
C ILE A 769 -16.62 5.50 -20.02
N VAL A 770 -17.39 5.68 -21.10
CA VAL A 770 -18.58 6.56 -21.14
C VAL A 770 -19.78 5.87 -20.49
N ASN A 771 -19.94 4.57 -20.76
CA ASN A 771 -20.97 3.71 -20.21
C ASN A 771 -20.46 2.27 -20.20
N SER A 772 -20.88 1.45 -19.24
CA SER A 772 -20.74 -0.01 -19.32
C SER A 772 -21.93 -0.72 -18.72
N THR A 773 -22.23 -1.90 -19.27
CA THR A 773 -23.31 -2.78 -18.85
C THR A 773 -22.73 -4.16 -18.57
N HIS A 774 -23.14 -4.79 -17.47
CA HIS A 774 -22.73 -6.14 -17.11
C HIS A 774 -23.82 -7.14 -17.50
N HIS A 775 -23.42 -8.18 -18.24
CA HIS A 775 -24.29 -9.25 -18.70
C HIS A 775 -23.85 -10.55 -18.03
N LEU A 776 -24.82 -11.25 -17.43
CA LEU A 776 -24.68 -12.64 -17.02
C LEU A 776 -25.34 -13.47 -18.12
N LEU A 777 -24.56 -14.27 -18.84
CA LEU A 777 -25.05 -14.99 -20.01
C LEU A 777 -25.77 -16.30 -19.61
N PRO A 778 -26.64 -16.85 -20.48
CA PRO A 778 -27.43 -18.02 -20.12
C PRO A 778 -26.54 -19.24 -19.79
N SER A 779 -26.90 -19.92 -18.71
CA SER A 779 -26.18 -21.10 -18.23
C SER A 779 -27.15 -22.07 -17.57
N PRO A 780 -27.71 -23.05 -18.31
CA PRO A 780 -28.63 -24.04 -17.74
C PRO A 780 -27.94 -25.15 -16.93
N VAL A 781 -26.65 -25.45 -17.16
CA VAL A 781 -25.94 -26.55 -16.50
C VAL A 781 -24.65 -26.07 -15.84
N GLY A 782 -23.76 -25.48 -16.64
CA GLY A 782 -22.40 -25.11 -16.29
C GLY A 782 -22.24 -23.72 -15.68
N GLU A 783 -21.19 -23.01 -16.04
CA GLU A 783 -20.78 -21.76 -15.41
C GLU A 783 -21.48 -20.50 -15.91
N LEU A 784 -21.77 -19.59 -14.97
CA LEU A 784 -22.23 -18.23 -15.25
C LEU A 784 -21.12 -17.37 -15.89
N ALA A 785 -21.15 -17.33 -17.22
CA ALA A 785 -20.24 -16.57 -18.05
C ALA A 785 -20.50 -15.04 -17.98
N PRO A 786 -19.53 -14.22 -17.51
CA PRO A 786 -19.64 -12.76 -17.48
C PRO A 786 -19.25 -12.09 -18.80
N ALA A 787 -20.02 -11.09 -19.23
CA ALA A 787 -19.57 -10.10 -20.21
C ALA A 787 -19.73 -8.66 -19.72
N ILE A 788 -18.72 -7.82 -19.95
CA ILE A 788 -18.83 -6.37 -19.90
C ILE A 788 -19.08 -5.88 -21.32
N HIS A 789 -20.15 -5.11 -21.56
CA HIS A 789 -20.30 -4.29 -22.78
C HIS A 789 -20.10 -2.82 -22.42
N ALA A 790 -18.94 -2.28 -22.78
CA ALA A 790 -18.57 -0.88 -22.55
C ALA A 790 -18.60 -0.07 -23.85
N THR A 791 -18.77 1.25 -23.71
CA THR A 791 -18.52 2.23 -24.79
C THR A 791 -17.42 3.17 -24.33
N LEU A 792 -16.36 3.27 -25.12
CA LEU A 792 -15.18 4.11 -24.89
C LEU A 792 -15.21 5.33 -25.82
N ASP A 793 -14.68 6.47 -25.35
CA ASP A 793 -14.36 7.62 -26.22
C ASP A 793 -12.93 7.49 -26.76
N MET A 794 -12.81 6.94 -27.98
CA MET A 794 -11.54 6.70 -28.65
C MET A 794 -11.28 7.78 -29.68
N TYR A 795 -10.52 8.80 -29.28
CA TYR A 795 -10.13 9.95 -30.11
C TYR A 795 -11.31 10.80 -30.65
N GLY A 796 -12.43 10.84 -29.93
CA GLY A 796 -13.67 11.53 -30.33
C GLY A 796 -14.69 10.64 -31.04
N GLU A 797 -14.42 9.33 -31.17
CA GLU A 797 -15.35 8.34 -31.69
C GLU A 797 -15.80 7.37 -30.59
N LEU A 798 -17.11 7.09 -30.53
CA LEU A 798 -17.65 6.11 -29.58
C LEU A 798 -17.45 4.70 -30.12
N VAL A 799 -16.56 3.95 -29.50
CA VAL A 799 -16.23 2.56 -29.84
C VAL A 799 -16.74 1.65 -28.75
N ASP A 800 -17.43 0.58 -29.12
CA ASP A 800 -17.86 -0.44 -28.15
C ASP A 800 -16.73 -1.46 -27.91
N VAL A 801 -16.51 -1.83 -26.65
CA VAL A 801 -15.60 -2.91 -26.26
C VAL A 801 -16.37 -3.91 -25.42
N VAL A 802 -16.33 -5.17 -25.84
CA VAL A 802 -16.94 -6.29 -25.13
C VAL A 802 -15.82 -7.13 -24.53
N VAL A 803 -15.82 -7.34 -23.21
CA VAL A 803 -14.90 -8.26 -22.52
C VAL A 803 -15.69 -9.47 -22.04
N PHE A 804 -15.30 -10.69 -22.43
CA PHE A 804 -16.11 -11.90 -22.21
C PHE A 804 -15.29 -13.12 -21.79
N HIS A 805 -15.73 -13.81 -20.73
CA HIS A 805 -15.21 -15.11 -20.31
C HIS A 805 -16.28 -16.17 -20.57
N SER A 806 -16.05 -17.07 -21.54
CA SER A 806 -16.95 -18.19 -21.85
C SER A 806 -17.03 -19.19 -20.69
N GLY A 807 -18.16 -19.90 -20.60
CA GLY A 807 -18.26 -21.15 -19.84
C GLY A 807 -17.35 -22.25 -20.42
N GLN A 808 -17.17 -23.30 -19.63
CA GLN A 808 -16.18 -24.36 -19.80
C GLN A 808 -16.40 -25.27 -21.03
N GLU A 809 -15.43 -26.15 -21.33
CA GLU A 809 -15.55 -27.09 -22.45
C GLU A 809 -16.67 -28.13 -22.22
N GLU A 810 -16.79 -28.57 -20.98
CA GLU A 810 -17.64 -29.66 -20.50
C GLU A 810 -19.15 -29.41 -20.70
N ASP A 811 -19.57 -28.16 -20.88
CA ASP A 811 -20.96 -27.74 -21.11
C ASP A 811 -21.19 -27.12 -22.51
N PRO A 812 -21.28 -27.93 -23.59
CA PRO A 812 -21.50 -27.43 -24.96
C PRO A 812 -22.79 -26.61 -25.15
N GLU A 813 -23.85 -26.92 -24.41
CA GLU A 813 -25.15 -26.23 -24.52
C GLU A 813 -25.09 -24.83 -23.89
N ASP A 814 -24.48 -24.70 -22.71
CA ASP A 814 -24.16 -23.40 -22.11
C ASP A 814 -23.32 -22.56 -23.08
N ARG A 815 -22.21 -23.11 -23.60
CA ARG A 815 -21.38 -22.41 -24.61
C ARG A 815 -22.17 -22.02 -25.85
N ARG A 816 -23.08 -22.86 -26.37
CA ARG A 816 -23.95 -22.51 -27.52
C ARG A 816 -24.87 -21.34 -27.20
N LEU A 817 -25.57 -21.37 -26.06
CA LEU A 817 -26.50 -20.31 -25.65
C LEU A 817 -25.77 -18.99 -25.38
N GLN A 818 -24.59 -19.04 -24.77
CA GLN A 818 -23.71 -17.90 -24.55
C GLN A 818 -23.23 -17.31 -25.88
N THR A 819 -22.76 -18.15 -26.80
CA THR A 819 -22.34 -17.76 -28.16
C THR A 819 -23.47 -17.05 -28.90
N GLU A 820 -24.68 -17.61 -28.88
CA GLU A 820 -25.84 -17.01 -29.52
C GLU A 820 -26.26 -15.67 -28.89
N TYR A 821 -26.20 -15.54 -27.57
CA TYR A 821 -26.50 -14.30 -26.88
C TYR A 821 -25.48 -13.21 -27.26
N LEU A 822 -24.19 -13.52 -27.17
CA LEU A 822 -23.11 -12.56 -27.46
C LEU A 822 -23.12 -12.14 -28.93
N SER A 823 -23.40 -13.06 -29.85
CA SER A 823 -23.48 -12.77 -31.29
C SER A 823 -24.64 -11.81 -31.61
N LYS A 824 -25.79 -11.97 -30.93
CA LYS A 824 -26.94 -11.04 -31.02
C LYS A 824 -26.62 -9.68 -30.39
N LEU A 825 -25.92 -9.66 -29.25
CA LEU A 825 -25.48 -8.44 -28.57
C LEU A 825 -24.51 -7.63 -29.46
N MET A 826 -23.43 -8.26 -29.94
CA MET A 826 -22.47 -7.64 -30.85
C MET A 826 -23.14 -7.19 -32.16
N GLY A 827 -24.01 -8.02 -32.74
CA GLY A 827 -24.78 -7.67 -33.93
C GLY A 827 -25.65 -6.43 -33.76
N SER A 828 -26.25 -6.23 -32.58
CA SER A 828 -27.14 -5.11 -32.28
C SER A 828 -26.47 -3.73 -32.25
N SER A 829 -25.15 -3.66 -32.01
CA SER A 829 -24.44 -2.37 -31.99
C SER A 829 -24.12 -1.87 -33.40
N PRO A 830 -24.50 -0.64 -33.77
CA PRO A 830 -24.14 -0.02 -35.05
C PRO A 830 -22.71 0.59 -35.03
N ARG A 831 -22.03 0.60 -33.88
CA ARG A 831 -20.73 1.26 -33.68
C ARG A 831 -19.56 0.42 -34.24
N PRO A 832 -18.36 1.02 -34.35
CA PRO A 832 -17.12 0.25 -34.29
C PRO A 832 -17.11 -0.56 -32.98
N LEU A 833 -16.76 -1.84 -33.06
CA LEU A 833 -16.80 -2.75 -31.90
C LEU A 833 -15.61 -3.71 -31.87
N ILE A 834 -15.07 -3.95 -30.68
CA ILE A 834 -14.02 -4.93 -30.38
C ILE A 834 -14.56 -5.95 -29.39
N LEU A 835 -14.30 -7.24 -29.62
CA LEU A 835 -14.45 -8.30 -28.61
C LEU A 835 -13.06 -8.70 -28.12
N LEU A 836 -12.91 -8.79 -26.80
CA LEU A 836 -11.73 -9.25 -26.07
C LEU A 836 -12.18 -10.43 -25.21
N SER A 837 -11.85 -11.66 -25.59
CA SER A 837 -12.58 -12.82 -25.06
C SER A 837 -11.77 -14.11 -24.92
N TYR A 838 -12.26 -15.00 -24.06
CA TYR A 838 -11.87 -16.41 -23.97
C TYR A 838 -13.05 -17.26 -24.44
N LEU A 839 -12.89 -18.04 -25.52
CA LEU A 839 -14.00 -18.65 -26.27
C LEU A 839 -14.03 -20.19 -26.26
N VAL A 840 -12.94 -20.85 -25.84
CA VAL A 840 -12.80 -22.32 -25.76
C VAL A 840 -13.20 -22.98 -27.09
N THR A 841 -12.55 -22.57 -28.18
CA THR A 841 -12.89 -23.05 -29.54
C THR A 841 -11.71 -22.85 -30.50
N LYS A 842 -11.67 -23.60 -31.60
CA LYS A 842 -10.68 -23.41 -32.68
C LYS A 842 -11.20 -22.46 -33.76
N PRO A 843 -10.31 -21.76 -34.49
CA PRO A 843 -10.72 -20.99 -35.65
C PRO A 843 -11.44 -21.88 -36.67
N LEU A 844 -12.50 -21.35 -37.28
CA LEU A 844 -13.33 -22.03 -38.28
C LEU A 844 -14.14 -23.24 -37.79
N GLU A 845 -14.05 -23.66 -36.52
CA GLU A 845 -14.75 -24.83 -35.97
C GLU A 845 -15.94 -24.46 -35.07
N GLY A 846 -17.07 -25.16 -35.22
CA GLY A 846 -18.21 -25.09 -34.30
C GLY A 846 -18.69 -23.65 -34.02
N ASN A 847 -18.75 -23.29 -32.73
CA ASN A 847 -19.25 -22.00 -32.22
C ASN A 847 -18.48 -20.77 -32.76
N TYR A 848 -17.22 -20.92 -33.20
CA TYR A 848 -16.48 -19.85 -33.88
C TYR A 848 -17.30 -19.23 -35.02
N ASN A 849 -17.98 -20.06 -35.83
CA ASN A 849 -18.73 -19.62 -37.00
C ASN A 849 -20.03 -18.86 -36.65
N THR A 850 -20.41 -18.84 -35.37
CA THR A 850 -21.51 -18.02 -34.85
C THR A 850 -20.97 -16.69 -34.32
N TYR A 851 -19.83 -16.70 -33.60
CA TYR A 851 -19.13 -15.48 -33.19
C TYR A 851 -18.66 -14.64 -34.38
N VAL A 852 -18.13 -15.28 -35.43
CA VAL A 852 -17.63 -14.67 -36.67
C VAL A 852 -18.64 -14.94 -37.78
N SER A 853 -19.75 -14.17 -37.78
CA SER A 853 -20.93 -14.41 -38.61
C SER A 853 -21.52 -13.11 -39.18
N GLU A 854 -22.36 -13.22 -40.21
CA GLU A 854 -23.15 -12.07 -40.70
C GLU A 854 -24.07 -11.49 -39.62
N LEU A 855 -24.54 -12.31 -38.68
CA LEU A 855 -25.38 -11.88 -37.55
C LEU A 855 -24.62 -10.98 -36.57
N SER A 856 -23.37 -11.33 -36.24
CA SER A 856 -22.53 -10.51 -35.35
C SER A 856 -21.91 -9.31 -36.06
N GLY A 857 -21.65 -9.45 -37.36
CA GLY A 857 -20.86 -8.53 -38.18
C GLY A 857 -19.36 -8.54 -37.85
N MET A 858 -18.91 -9.45 -36.97
CA MET A 858 -17.55 -9.49 -36.46
C MET A 858 -16.59 -10.24 -37.38
N LYS A 859 -15.32 -9.84 -37.33
CA LYS A 859 -14.20 -10.49 -38.02
C LYS A 859 -13.15 -10.89 -36.99
N ASP A 860 -12.58 -12.07 -37.16
CA ASP A 860 -11.42 -12.51 -36.39
C ASP A 860 -10.19 -11.66 -36.70
N ILE A 861 -9.34 -11.43 -35.69
CA ILE A 861 -8.07 -10.75 -35.85
C ILE A 861 -7.17 -11.50 -36.84
N ASP A 862 -7.04 -12.83 -36.73
CA ASP A 862 -6.24 -13.64 -37.65
C ASP A 862 -6.74 -15.10 -37.80
N PRO A 863 -7.67 -15.38 -38.74
CA PRO A 863 -8.23 -16.73 -38.93
C PRO A 863 -7.24 -17.76 -39.49
N THR A 864 -5.96 -17.41 -39.67
CA THR A 864 -4.89 -18.36 -40.05
C THR A 864 -4.07 -18.87 -38.86
N ASP A 865 -4.21 -18.24 -37.69
CA ASP A 865 -3.60 -18.64 -36.42
C ASP A 865 -4.37 -19.83 -35.82
N TRP A 866 -4.14 -21.01 -36.40
CA TRP A 866 -4.82 -22.29 -36.14
C TRP A 866 -4.56 -22.88 -34.75
N ASP A 867 -3.49 -22.43 -34.09
CA ASP A 867 -3.07 -22.89 -32.76
C ASP A 867 -3.72 -22.06 -31.64
N ARG A 868 -4.88 -21.45 -31.90
CA ARG A 868 -5.70 -20.76 -30.89
C ARG A 868 -6.81 -21.64 -30.37
N TRP A 869 -7.11 -21.45 -29.09
CA TRP A 869 -8.11 -22.22 -28.35
C TRP A 869 -8.80 -21.37 -27.28
N CYS A 870 -7.98 -20.77 -26.42
CA CYS A 870 -8.40 -19.93 -25.30
C CYS A 870 -8.86 -18.55 -25.78
N GLU A 871 -7.91 -17.64 -26.00
CA GLU A 871 -8.15 -16.21 -26.19
C GLU A 871 -8.42 -15.85 -27.65
N TYR A 872 -9.20 -14.78 -27.85
CA TYR A 872 -9.60 -14.23 -29.13
C TYR A 872 -9.82 -12.71 -29.04
N ILE A 873 -9.27 -12.00 -30.03
CA ILE A 873 -9.67 -10.63 -30.37
C ILE A 873 -10.50 -10.69 -31.66
N LEU A 874 -11.74 -10.18 -31.63
CA LEU A 874 -12.57 -9.98 -32.82
C LEU A 874 -12.88 -8.48 -32.99
N TYR A 875 -13.15 -8.01 -34.21
CA TYR A 875 -13.45 -6.60 -34.48
C TYR A 875 -14.46 -6.39 -35.61
N LYS A 876 -15.17 -5.26 -35.60
CA LYS A 876 -15.95 -4.76 -36.75
C LYS A 876 -15.87 -3.24 -36.89
N ASN A 877 -15.97 -2.76 -38.13
CA ASN A 877 -15.87 -1.34 -38.52
C ASN A 877 -14.58 -0.60 -38.08
N ILE A 878 -13.55 -1.35 -37.69
CA ILE A 878 -12.20 -0.90 -37.26
C ILE A 878 -11.16 -1.52 -38.22
N LYS A 879 -9.95 -0.98 -38.30
CA LYS A 879 -8.85 -1.57 -39.08
C LYS A 879 -7.78 -2.21 -38.20
N ARG A 880 -7.56 -3.53 -38.34
CA ARG A 880 -6.32 -4.19 -37.89
C ARG A 880 -5.13 -3.58 -38.63
N THR A 881 -4.03 -3.36 -37.92
CA THR A 881 -2.70 -3.11 -38.51
C THR A 881 -1.63 -4.08 -38.01
N GLY A 882 -1.74 -4.54 -36.76
CA GLY A 882 -0.85 -5.54 -36.17
C GLY A 882 -1.62 -6.53 -35.28
N TYR A 883 -1.01 -7.68 -35.03
CA TYR A 883 -1.46 -8.69 -34.08
C TYR A 883 -0.24 -9.49 -33.63
N ALA A 884 -0.19 -9.85 -32.34
CA ALA A 884 0.85 -10.69 -31.76
C ALA A 884 0.27 -11.56 -30.64
N ARG A 885 0.79 -12.78 -30.54
CA ARG A 885 0.74 -13.63 -29.34
C ARG A 885 2.05 -13.44 -28.57
N VAL A 886 1.97 -13.18 -27.27
CA VAL A 886 3.11 -12.87 -26.42
C VAL A 886 3.23 -13.90 -25.31
N SER A 887 4.41 -14.51 -25.21
CA SER A 887 4.65 -15.57 -24.23
C SER A 887 4.49 -15.08 -22.79
N ARG A 888 3.75 -15.88 -22.02
CA ARG A 888 3.40 -15.69 -20.61
C ARG A 888 4.52 -15.84 -19.59
N ASP A 889 5.69 -16.33 -20.02
CA ASP A 889 6.77 -16.74 -19.10
C ASP A 889 6.22 -17.66 -17.99
N SER A 890 6.44 -17.38 -16.70
CA SER A 890 5.81 -18.12 -15.60
C SER A 890 4.60 -17.42 -14.97
N ILE A 891 4.05 -16.35 -15.56
CA ILE A 891 3.00 -15.52 -14.96
C ILE A 891 1.63 -16.23 -14.94
N THR A 892 1.28 -16.95 -16.00
CA THR A 892 -0.03 -17.64 -16.22
C THR A 892 0.19 -18.95 -16.99
N ASP A 893 -0.88 -19.66 -17.38
CA ASP A 893 -0.83 -20.74 -18.39
C ASP A 893 -1.31 -20.32 -19.80
N THR A 894 -2.01 -19.18 -19.90
CA THR A 894 -2.46 -18.47 -21.11
C THR A 894 -1.45 -17.43 -21.58
N GLU A 895 -1.24 -17.36 -22.90
CA GLU A 895 -0.41 -16.36 -23.57
C GLU A 895 -1.23 -15.13 -24.02
N ILE A 896 -0.65 -13.94 -23.92
CA ILE A 896 -1.38 -12.67 -24.12
C ILE A 896 -1.60 -12.42 -25.61
N GLN A 897 -2.83 -12.17 -26.02
CA GLN A 897 -3.11 -11.63 -27.35
C GLN A 897 -3.13 -10.10 -27.34
N VAL A 898 -2.43 -9.50 -28.31
CA VAL A 898 -2.36 -8.05 -28.54
C VAL A 898 -2.68 -7.74 -29.99
N SER A 899 -3.46 -6.69 -30.23
CA SER A 899 -3.83 -6.16 -31.54
C SER A 899 -3.55 -4.66 -31.61
N LEU A 900 -3.00 -4.21 -32.74
CA LEU A 900 -2.84 -2.79 -33.05
C LEU A 900 -3.97 -2.34 -33.97
N ALA A 901 -4.89 -1.53 -33.45
CA ALA A 901 -6.14 -1.13 -34.10
C ALA A 901 -6.13 0.36 -34.47
N VAL A 902 -6.45 0.67 -35.73
CA VAL A 902 -6.52 2.05 -36.24
C VAL A 902 -7.98 2.50 -36.35
N HIS A 903 -8.21 3.75 -35.92
CA HIS A 903 -9.45 4.53 -35.92
C HIS A 903 -10.33 4.33 -37.18
N ALA A 904 -11.65 4.40 -37.03
CA ALA A 904 -12.56 4.14 -38.14
C ALA A 904 -12.48 5.23 -39.22
N MET A 905 -12.70 4.84 -40.47
CA MET A 905 -12.70 5.77 -41.60
C MET A 905 -14.10 6.29 -41.92
N PHE A 906 -14.46 7.42 -41.31
CA PHE A 906 -15.39 8.36 -41.94
C PHE A 906 -14.63 9.47 -42.67
N MET A 907 -14.13 9.14 -43.87
CA MET A 907 -13.94 10.17 -44.89
C MET A 907 -15.34 10.66 -45.33
N PRO A 908 -15.65 11.96 -45.26
CA PRO A 908 -16.85 12.48 -45.90
C PRO A 908 -16.72 12.28 -47.41
N ILE A 909 -17.61 11.47 -48.01
CA ILE A 909 -17.74 11.43 -49.47
C ILE A 909 -18.33 12.78 -49.88
N ALA A 910 -17.44 13.71 -50.23
CA ALA A 910 -17.80 15.01 -50.76
C ALA A 910 -18.47 14.84 -52.12
N LEU A 911 -19.80 14.80 -52.12
CA LEU A 911 -20.67 14.75 -53.30
C LEU A 911 -20.48 16.01 -54.17
N CYS A 912 -19.41 16.02 -54.97
CA CYS A 912 -19.19 17.04 -56.00
C CYS A 912 -20.08 16.77 -57.22
N GLY A 913 -21.39 16.80 -57.01
CA GLY A 913 -22.39 16.71 -58.07
C GLY A 913 -22.40 17.98 -58.92
N ARG A 914 -21.77 17.92 -60.10
CA ARG A 914 -22.08 18.81 -61.22
C ARG A 914 -22.39 17.97 -62.45
N GLY A 915 -23.57 18.18 -63.02
CA GLY A 915 -24.06 17.46 -64.19
C GLY A 915 -23.62 18.09 -65.52
N ALA A 916 -24.12 17.49 -66.60
CA ALA A 916 -23.67 17.63 -67.98
C ALA A 916 -22.25 17.06 -68.22
N VAL A 917 -21.98 16.27 -69.27
CA VAL A 917 -22.78 15.98 -70.48
C VAL A 917 -23.02 14.48 -70.62
N SER A 918 -24.20 14.08 -71.10
CA SER A 918 -24.45 12.73 -71.62
C SER A 918 -25.18 12.82 -72.95
N SER A 919 -24.47 12.55 -74.04
CA SER A 919 -25.01 12.29 -75.37
C SER A 919 -23.93 11.68 -76.27
N LEU A 920 -24.35 10.99 -77.33
CA LEU A 920 -23.52 10.53 -78.46
C LEU A 920 -22.44 9.47 -78.14
N LEU A 921 -22.88 8.24 -77.91
CA LEU A 921 -22.08 7.03 -78.18
C LEU A 921 -22.85 6.05 -79.09
N THR A 922 -23.19 6.50 -80.31
CA THR A 922 -23.64 5.64 -81.42
C THR A 922 -23.47 6.35 -82.75
N ASN A 923 -22.52 5.89 -83.57
CA ASN A 923 -22.76 5.47 -84.95
C ASN A 923 -21.49 4.92 -85.61
N CYS A 924 -21.66 3.92 -86.47
CA CYS A 924 -20.59 3.38 -87.30
C CYS A 924 -20.29 4.32 -88.47
N CYS A 925 -19.03 4.34 -88.92
CA CYS A 925 -18.74 4.41 -90.35
C CYS A 925 -17.45 3.64 -90.65
N ASP A 926 -17.37 3.16 -91.89
CA ASP A 926 -16.42 2.16 -92.40
C ASP A 926 -15.61 2.75 -93.58
N ARG A 927 -14.53 2.07 -93.98
CA ARG A 927 -13.74 2.27 -95.23
C ARG A 927 -12.81 3.50 -95.32
N SER A 928 -11.77 3.51 -96.18
CA SER A 928 -10.89 2.45 -96.73
C SER A 928 -9.80 3.04 -97.65
N ALA A 929 -8.59 2.45 -97.67
CA ALA A 929 -7.55 2.53 -98.74
C ALA A 929 -6.98 3.94 -99.08
N ASN A 930 -5.72 4.15 -99.47
CA ASN A 930 -4.69 3.33 -100.14
C ASN A 930 -3.31 3.58 -99.47
N SER A 931 -2.42 2.60 -99.24
CA SER A 931 -1.48 1.96 -100.19
C SER A 931 -0.42 2.93 -100.77
N SER A 932 0.88 2.61 -100.88
CA SER A 932 1.70 1.41 -100.55
C SER A 932 3.15 1.88 -100.20
N LEU A 933 4.25 1.11 -100.07
CA LEU A 933 4.65 -0.27 -100.39
C LEU A 933 5.96 -0.62 -99.61
N GLY A 934 6.19 -1.88 -99.19
CA GLY A 934 7.51 -2.35 -98.71
C GLY A 934 7.48 -3.50 -97.68
N ASN A 935 7.91 -4.71 -98.08
CA ASN A 935 7.94 -5.96 -97.28
C ASN A 935 8.77 -7.02 -98.07
N PRO A 936 9.15 -8.22 -97.58
CA PRO A 936 9.13 -8.76 -96.20
C PRO A 936 10.43 -9.47 -95.73
N SER A 937 10.56 -9.82 -94.43
CA SER A 937 10.72 -11.23 -93.98
C SER A 937 11.03 -11.44 -92.47
N LEU A 938 10.28 -12.40 -91.89
CA LEU A 938 10.49 -13.24 -90.69
C LEU A 938 11.90 -13.30 -90.05
N ARG A 939 12.09 -13.44 -88.71
CA ARG A 939 11.66 -14.60 -87.88
C ARG A 939 11.91 -14.47 -86.35
N MET A 940 11.11 -15.19 -85.56
CA MET A 940 11.31 -15.84 -84.24
C MET A 940 12.38 -15.43 -83.19
N ARG A 941 11.87 -15.23 -81.96
CA ARG A 941 12.27 -15.77 -80.62
C ARG A 941 13.66 -15.56 -79.99
N CYS A 942 13.60 -15.56 -78.66
CA CYS A 942 14.65 -15.50 -77.65
C CYS A 942 15.77 -16.54 -77.80
N ASP A 943 16.96 -16.21 -77.28
CA ASP A 943 17.89 -17.21 -76.76
C ASP A 943 18.74 -16.68 -75.59
N CYS A 944 19.23 -17.56 -74.73
CA CYS A 944 20.09 -17.26 -73.57
C CYS A 944 20.89 -18.50 -73.13
N PRO A 945 22.24 -18.45 -73.08
CA PRO A 945 22.96 -19.47 -72.32
C PRO A 945 24.32 -19.10 -71.66
N ARG A 946 24.38 -19.28 -70.32
CA ARG A 946 25.47 -19.95 -69.54
C ARG A 946 26.84 -19.18 -69.50
N LYS A 947 27.89 -19.54 -68.75
CA LYS A 947 28.43 -20.73 -68.02
C LYS A 947 29.26 -20.24 -66.77
N TRP A 948 29.75 -21.00 -65.77
CA TRP A 948 29.50 -22.35 -65.18
C TRP A 948 30.36 -22.54 -63.89
N TYR A 949 30.00 -23.53 -63.05
CA TYR A 949 30.84 -24.31 -62.09
C TYR A 949 31.45 -23.63 -60.83
N GLN A 950 31.91 -24.37 -59.79
CA GLN A 950 31.23 -25.37 -58.91
C GLN A 950 32.10 -25.69 -57.65
N LYS A 951 31.46 -26.07 -56.52
CA LYS A 951 32.03 -26.55 -55.22
C LYS A 951 32.76 -25.48 -54.36
N GLY A 952 32.71 -25.51 -53.02
CA GLY A 952 31.85 -26.28 -52.09
C GLY A 952 32.45 -26.46 -50.68
N VAL A 953 31.60 -26.83 -49.71
CA VAL A 953 31.90 -27.33 -48.33
C VAL A 953 32.05 -26.27 -47.19
N ASP A 954 31.16 -26.45 -46.20
CA ASP A 954 31.13 -26.10 -44.76
C ASP A 954 31.20 -24.67 -44.17
N SER A 955 30.52 -24.56 -43.01
CA SER A 955 30.22 -23.38 -42.16
C SER A 955 31.14 -23.36 -40.90
N PRO A 956 30.94 -22.51 -39.85
CA PRO A 956 30.10 -21.30 -39.69
C PRO A 956 30.89 -20.07 -39.13
N GLY A 957 30.24 -18.90 -38.97
CA GLY A 957 30.84 -17.74 -38.28
C GLY A 957 29.86 -16.59 -37.98
N CYS A 958 29.88 -16.07 -36.75
CA CYS A 958 28.90 -15.14 -36.19
C CYS A 958 28.99 -13.66 -36.62
N SER A 959 27.91 -12.93 -36.30
CA SER A 959 27.84 -11.52 -35.88
C SER A 959 28.39 -10.42 -36.82
N ALA A 960 27.49 -9.50 -37.19
CA ALA A 960 27.86 -8.18 -37.68
C ALA A 960 27.61 -7.13 -36.59
N ASP A 961 28.57 -6.23 -36.39
CA ASP A 961 28.40 -4.95 -35.72
C ASP A 961 28.92 -3.83 -36.63
N ARG A 962 28.28 -2.65 -36.55
CA ARG A 962 28.69 -1.45 -37.31
C ARG A 962 28.56 -0.22 -36.42
N GLU A 963 29.69 0.28 -35.93
CA GLU A 963 29.79 1.68 -35.55
C GLU A 963 30.27 2.52 -36.76
N PHE A 964 29.71 3.72 -36.89
CA PHE A 964 30.19 4.75 -37.82
C PHE A 964 30.16 6.11 -37.11
N ALA A 965 31.29 6.81 -37.09
CA ALA A 965 31.42 8.09 -36.42
C ALA A 965 30.85 9.26 -37.24
N VAL A 966 30.32 10.28 -36.56
CA VAL A 966 29.97 11.58 -37.14
C VAL A 966 30.53 12.69 -36.24
N ILE A 967 30.97 13.80 -36.86
CA ILE A 967 31.83 14.82 -36.27
C ILE A 967 31.04 16.08 -35.85
N VAL A 968 31.51 16.74 -34.79
CA VAL A 968 30.98 18.02 -34.28
C VAL A 968 31.40 19.20 -35.17
N ILE A 969 30.49 20.14 -35.42
CA ILE A 969 30.80 21.49 -35.91
C ILE A 969 30.15 22.53 -35.00
N MET A 970 30.94 23.54 -34.59
CA MET A 970 30.47 24.71 -33.84
C MET A 970 30.35 25.94 -34.76
N SER A 971 29.57 26.93 -34.35
CA SER A 971 29.77 28.34 -34.74
C SER A 971 29.27 29.28 -33.64
N LEU A 972 29.78 30.52 -33.66
CA LEU A 972 29.75 31.45 -32.54
C LEU A 972 29.02 32.75 -32.90
N MET A 973 28.55 33.46 -31.87
CA MET A 973 28.73 34.90 -31.59
C MET A 973 27.47 35.59 -30.98
N SER A 974 27.72 36.76 -30.38
CA SER A 974 26.82 37.61 -29.58
C SER A 974 27.11 39.09 -29.97
N PRO A 975 26.61 40.18 -29.33
CA PRO A 975 25.50 40.33 -28.36
C PRO A 975 24.57 41.56 -28.62
N GLY A 976 23.53 41.76 -27.77
CA GLY A 976 23.33 43.08 -27.11
C GLY A 976 22.07 43.94 -27.37
N ILE A 977 21.72 44.73 -26.32
CA ILE A 977 20.91 45.99 -26.29
C ILE A 977 19.38 45.85 -26.55
N GLY A 978 18.44 46.48 -25.81
CA GLY A 978 18.50 47.26 -24.56
C GLY A 978 17.44 48.40 -24.45
N ASN A 979 17.07 48.82 -23.23
CA ASN A 979 16.21 50.00 -22.87
C ASN A 979 14.68 49.91 -23.18
N LYS A 980 13.73 50.65 -22.56
CA LYS A 980 13.69 51.46 -21.30
C LYS A 980 12.25 51.71 -20.77
N CYS A 981 12.21 52.13 -19.50
CA CYS A 981 11.18 52.60 -18.56
C CYS A 981 9.92 53.43 -19.00
N HIS A 982 8.94 53.47 -18.07
CA HIS A 982 8.12 54.62 -17.57
C HIS A 982 6.58 54.70 -17.77
N VAL A 983 5.85 54.36 -16.68
CA VAL A 983 4.97 55.25 -15.85
C VAL A 983 3.85 56.10 -16.50
N LYS A 984 2.62 55.96 -15.95
CA LYS A 984 1.71 57.10 -15.64
C LYS A 984 0.68 56.79 -14.53
N ARG A 985 0.06 57.84 -13.95
CA ARG A 985 -0.93 57.82 -12.85
C ARG A 985 -2.21 58.60 -13.20
N SER A 986 -3.36 58.10 -12.80
CA SER A 986 -4.56 58.84 -12.31
C SER A 986 -5.53 57.82 -11.68
N ALA A 987 -6.21 57.96 -10.53
CA ALA A 987 -6.62 59.09 -9.66
C ALA A 987 -7.98 59.73 -9.97
N ASN A 988 -9.06 59.19 -9.38
CA ASN A 988 -10.06 59.96 -8.61
C ASN A 988 -11.01 59.05 -7.78
N PRO A 989 -11.74 59.58 -6.76
CA PRO A 989 -12.44 58.77 -5.74
C PRO A 989 -13.99 58.78 -5.84
N GLY A 990 -14.64 57.84 -5.14
CA GLY A 990 -16.10 57.77 -4.94
C GLY A 990 -16.45 57.01 -3.64
N SER A 991 -17.54 57.38 -2.95
CA SER A 991 -17.75 57.15 -1.50
C SER A 991 -18.79 56.07 -1.12
N PHE A 992 -18.84 55.79 0.19
CA PHE A 992 -19.93 55.20 0.99
C PHE A 992 -20.11 53.67 1.17
N SER A 993 -19.72 53.23 2.39
CA SER A 993 -20.39 52.24 3.29
C SER A 993 -20.59 50.77 2.86
N GLY A 994 -20.32 49.85 3.80
CA GLY A 994 -20.98 48.53 3.84
C GLY A 994 -20.14 47.33 4.28
N ARG A 995 -20.22 46.96 5.57
CA ARG A 995 -19.95 45.63 6.16
C ARG A 995 -19.12 44.62 5.33
N LEU A 996 -17.80 44.55 5.58
CA LEU A 996 -16.99 43.39 5.17
C LEU A 996 -17.07 42.25 6.19
N ARG A 997 -17.52 41.07 5.74
CA ARG A 997 -17.25 39.79 6.41
C ARG A 997 -15.83 39.34 6.06
N PHE A 998 -15.16 38.64 6.97
CA PHE A 998 -13.92 37.94 6.62
C PHE A 998 -14.21 36.82 5.60
N SER A 999 -13.55 36.89 4.45
CA SER A 999 -13.35 35.77 3.53
C SER A 999 -11.85 35.53 3.44
N GLY A 1000 -11.41 34.32 3.77
CA GLY A 1000 -10.00 33.94 3.71
C GLY A 1000 -9.69 33.26 2.38
N SER A 1001 -9.07 33.99 1.45
CA SER A 1001 -8.52 33.40 0.24
C SER A 1001 -7.25 32.61 0.54
N LEU A 1002 -7.25 31.30 0.25
CA LEU A 1002 -6.00 30.55 0.15
C LEU A 1002 -5.23 31.03 -1.08
N GLY A 1003 -3.95 31.36 -0.90
CA GLY A 1003 -3.03 31.56 -2.02
C GLY A 1003 -2.56 30.22 -2.59
N TYR A 1004 -2.70 30.04 -3.90
CA TYR A 1004 -2.11 28.89 -4.59
C TYR A 1004 -0.60 29.09 -4.72
N LEU A 1005 0.20 28.21 -4.09
CA LEU A 1005 1.64 28.16 -4.28
C LEU A 1005 1.96 27.13 -5.37
N TYR A 1006 2.23 27.61 -6.60
CA TYR A 1006 2.78 26.76 -7.66
C TYR A 1006 4.24 26.41 -7.35
N ILE A 1007 4.50 25.14 -7.02
CA ILE A 1007 5.86 24.59 -6.99
C ILE A 1007 6.10 23.93 -8.35
N LEU A 1008 6.91 24.57 -9.19
CA LEU A 1008 7.40 23.98 -10.44
C LEU A 1008 8.38 22.85 -10.10
N ARG A 1009 8.06 21.64 -10.54
CA ARG A 1009 8.90 20.44 -10.37
C ARG A 1009 9.71 20.23 -11.64
N CYS A 1010 11.00 20.56 -11.61
CA CYS A 1010 11.92 20.11 -12.65
C CYS A 1010 12.23 18.62 -12.41
N GLU A 1011 11.72 17.76 -13.28
CA GLU A 1011 12.13 16.35 -13.33
C GLU A 1011 13.25 16.19 -14.34
N ASP A 1012 14.36 15.60 -13.91
CA ASP A 1012 15.51 15.36 -14.78
C ASP A 1012 16.30 14.11 -14.34
N SER A 1013 17.01 13.51 -15.30
CA SER A 1013 17.83 12.30 -15.25
C SER A 1013 17.12 10.91 -15.20
N LYS A 1014 17.22 10.21 -16.33
CA LYS A 1014 16.99 8.76 -16.51
C LYS A 1014 18.13 7.94 -15.87
N PRO A 1015 17.92 6.69 -15.44
CA PRO A 1015 19.00 5.73 -15.27
C PRO A 1015 19.42 5.12 -16.62
N VAL A 1016 20.73 4.97 -16.85
CA VAL A 1016 21.32 4.22 -17.97
C VAL A 1016 22.27 3.16 -17.41
N MET A 1017 22.36 2.00 -18.08
CA MET A 1017 23.14 0.85 -17.63
C MET A 1017 24.66 1.07 -17.65
N ALA A 1018 25.36 0.54 -16.63
CA ALA A 1018 26.58 -0.26 -16.76
C ALA A 1018 27.02 -0.76 -15.36
N GLY A 1019 27.58 -1.98 -15.25
CA GLY A 1019 28.10 -2.44 -13.95
C GLY A 1019 28.57 -3.91 -13.79
N TYR A 1020 28.24 -4.81 -14.72
CA TYR A 1020 28.69 -6.21 -14.63
C TYR A 1020 30.16 -6.37 -15.07
N SER A 1021 31.10 -6.52 -14.13
CA SER A 1021 32.40 -7.17 -14.41
C SER A 1021 33.14 -7.62 -13.15
N ARG A 1022 33.90 -8.72 -13.28
CA ARG A 1022 34.86 -9.32 -12.33
C ARG A 1022 34.28 -10.05 -11.10
N TYR A 1023 33.87 -11.31 -11.30
CA TYR A 1023 34.49 -12.45 -10.59
C TYR A 1023 34.25 -13.80 -11.31
N LEU A 1024 34.85 -13.96 -12.50
CA LEU A 1024 34.90 -15.25 -13.21
C LEU A 1024 36.33 -15.56 -13.66
N SER A 1025 37.09 -16.23 -12.79
CA SER A 1025 38.36 -16.90 -13.16
C SER A 1025 38.91 -17.78 -12.02
N ARG A 1026 38.21 -18.88 -11.67
CA ARG A 1026 38.84 -20.01 -10.98
C ARG A 1026 38.16 -21.36 -11.28
N LEU A 1027 38.65 -21.95 -12.38
CA LEU A 1027 38.81 -23.38 -12.64
C LEU A 1027 37.61 -24.32 -12.42
N CYS A 1028 37.20 -24.96 -13.52
CA CYS A 1028 36.45 -26.21 -13.50
C CYS A 1028 37.27 -27.29 -12.76
N THR A 1029 36.59 -28.12 -11.95
CA THR A 1029 37.04 -29.49 -11.68
C THR A 1029 35.85 -30.43 -11.90
N VAL A 1030 36.09 -31.51 -12.65
CA VAL A 1030 35.05 -32.50 -13.00
C VAL A 1030 34.65 -33.34 -11.78
N ASN A 1031 33.37 -33.68 -11.67
CA ASN A 1031 32.96 -34.94 -11.06
C ASN A 1031 31.59 -35.42 -11.58
N LEU A 1032 31.61 -36.13 -12.72
CA LEU A 1032 30.57 -37.11 -13.03
C LEU A 1032 30.86 -38.36 -12.21
N ASN A 1033 30.03 -38.69 -11.23
CA ASN A 1033 29.87 -40.07 -10.71
C ASN A 1033 28.73 -40.17 -9.68
N GLN A 1034 27.50 -40.37 -10.15
CA GLN A 1034 26.59 -41.42 -9.67
C GLN A 1034 25.27 -41.39 -10.46
N ALA A 1035 25.15 -42.33 -11.39
CA ALA A 1035 23.89 -42.74 -11.99
C ALA A 1035 23.73 -44.26 -11.78
N LEU A 1036 22.54 -44.78 -12.08
CA LEU A 1036 22.07 -46.18 -12.00
C LEU A 1036 21.43 -46.63 -10.68
N SER A 1037 20.39 -47.48 -10.85
CA SER A 1037 19.51 -48.10 -9.84
C SER A 1037 18.41 -47.15 -9.30
N TYR A 1038 17.13 -47.26 -9.65
CA TYR A 1038 16.38 -48.38 -10.27
C TYR A 1038 15.42 -47.93 -11.41
N ASN A 1039 15.19 -48.83 -12.37
CA ASN A 1039 14.00 -48.82 -13.24
C ASN A 1039 12.90 -49.69 -12.63
N ILE A 1040 11.63 -49.40 -12.92
CA ILE A 1040 10.65 -50.33 -13.56
C ILE A 1040 9.34 -49.59 -13.89
N LEU A 1041 8.60 -50.12 -14.87
CA LEU A 1041 7.46 -49.52 -15.55
C LEU A 1041 6.20 -49.39 -14.69
N SER A 1042 5.37 -48.40 -15.01
CA SER A 1042 4.00 -48.67 -15.50
C SER A 1042 3.47 -47.50 -16.34
N LEU A 1043 3.23 -47.72 -17.64
CA LEU A 1043 2.17 -46.98 -18.33
C LEU A 1043 0.84 -47.60 -17.92
N ASN A 1044 -0.20 -46.78 -17.80
CA ASN A 1044 -1.54 -47.15 -18.28
C ASN A 1044 -2.40 -45.90 -18.47
N VAL A 1045 -3.16 -45.95 -19.56
CA VAL A 1045 -4.47 -45.31 -19.82
C VAL A 1045 -5.24 -45.17 -18.50
N GLU A 1046 -5.76 -43.98 -18.16
CA GLU A 1046 -6.87 -43.30 -18.87
C GLU A 1046 -6.77 -41.77 -18.81
#